data_AF-A0A962LIS3-F1
#
_entry.id   AF-A0A962LIS3-F1
#
_cell.length_a   1.000
_cell.length_b   1.000
_cell.length_c   1.000
_cell.angle_alpha   90.00
_cell.angle_beta   90.00
_cell.angle_gamma   90.00
#
_symmetry.space_group_name_H-M   'P 1'
#
loop_
_entity.id
_entity.type
_entity.pdbx_description
1 polymer ?
#
loop_
_entity_poly.entity_id
_entity_poly.type
_entity_poly.pdbx_seq_one_letter_code
_entity_poly.pdbx_strand_id
1 'polypeptide(L)'
;MTSTTPEYFTDLEHCVDALLRKVGKKVVIAGGFGRPVHIFNELFRRALADPEIHLTIITGASFCRPRGSSDLEKRFLDPFVSRVFGNLPELDYVFPYIKGQLPENIEIVEVFLQAGAYLGNAHAQQNYVYSNFTHWLRDMIEQGCNVFSQMIAKREINGEPAYSMSGDAYALDILPRLQELREQGRQVAIIGQVNEELPFMYNDAIVPADTYDFILDEPKFNHTLLGPPSPPVDTTDYMIGLNASSLLPDGGTLQIGIGALGDAITYGSILRQERNQQYKDVLAELGILEKFGDIIEEVGGTGVFETGLYGSTEMFADGFRHLYNHGILKRAVYGDAGLQRLVNAGLVGPEITPQTLAAVLEAGLVSSRLTDRDLDFLQKFGIFRDSVVLEDGVLRCADGTGIVADLENPESLEQIARHCLGDSLKGGIVLHAGFFLGPQAMYQQLREMPEAEAKKICMTDIAYVNQLYGCEEIARLQRQKARFINTTIMVSLLGAACSDGLEDGRKISGVGGQYNFVAMAHALEGARSILMCRSTRTKGDNVSSNIVWNYGHTSIPAHLRDIVITEYGIAMLRGQREKDVIARLLNIADSRFQESLLQQAKAAGKIAADYEIPEQYRNNTPERLERIAARLRPEGLFPKFPFGSDFTPEEAVLADVLQSLKVKMGSRRTLFKTLAGAVGAAGSPPAAAMPYLERMGLDQPADIKETAIQKLIVAELRECGHV
;
A
#
# COMPACT_ATOMS: atom_id res chain seq x y z
N MET A 1 -13.11 -4.81 -25.02
CA MET A 1 -12.83 -3.72 -25.98
C MET A 1 -14.16 -3.24 -26.52
N THR A 2 -14.38 -1.92 -26.64
CA THR A 2 -15.70 -1.35 -26.97
C THR A 2 -16.12 -1.55 -28.43
N SER A 3 -15.23 -2.08 -29.28
CA SER A 3 -15.35 -2.18 -30.75
C SER A 3 -15.54 -0.83 -31.47
N THR A 4 -15.37 0.29 -30.77
CA THR A 4 -15.57 1.64 -31.30
C THR A 4 -14.38 2.54 -30.99
N THR A 5 -14.04 3.41 -31.94
CA THR A 5 -13.07 4.49 -31.71
C THR A 5 -13.58 5.40 -30.60
N PRO A 6 -12.76 5.76 -29.59
CA PRO A 6 -13.18 6.67 -28.53
C PRO A 6 -13.50 8.06 -29.09
N GLU A 7 -14.49 8.74 -28.51
CA GLU A 7 -14.68 10.18 -28.74
C GLU A 7 -13.73 10.97 -27.83
N TYR A 8 -12.98 11.91 -28.42
CA TYR A 8 -12.03 12.75 -27.71
C TYR A 8 -12.64 14.11 -27.38
N PHE A 9 -12.44 14.56 -26.14
CA PHE A 9 -12.93 15.83 -25.64
C PHE A 9 -11.77 16.66 -25.08
N THR A 10 -11.81 17.97 -25.34
CA THR A 10 -10.98 18.98 -24.68
C THR A 10 -11.81 19.87 -23.72
N ASP A 11 -13.13 19.70 -23.75
CA ASP A 11 -14.10 20.41 -22.93
C ASP A 11 -14.85 19.44 -22.00
N LEU A 12 -14.84 19.75 -20.70
CA LEU A 12 -15.41 18.91 -19.66
C LEU A 12 -16.94 18.86 -19.74
N GLU A 13 -17.59 19.99 -20.02
CA GLU A 13 -19.06 20.06 -20.06
C GLU A 13 -19.59 19.26 -21.24
N HIS A 14 -18.99 19.40 -22.42
CA HIS A 14 -19.34 18.60 -23.59
C HIS A 14 -19.09 17.10 -23.39
N CYS A 15 -18.02 16.74 -22.67
CA CYS A 15 -17.72 15.35 -22.32
C CYS A 15 -18.81 14.76 -21.42
N VAL A 16 -19.23 15.49 -20.37
CA VAL A 16 -20.31 15.04 -19.48
C VAL A 16 -21.68 15.06 -20.18
N ASP A 17 -21.92 15.98 -21.10
CA ASP A 17 -23.14 15.95 -21.93
C ASP A 17 -23.20 14.69 -22.80
N ALA A 18 -22.08 14.28 -23.40
CA ALA A 18 -21.98 13.04 -24.17
C ALA A 18 -22.22 11.82 -23.28
N LEU A 19 -21.65 11.82 -22.07
CA LEU A 19 -21.87 10.79 -21.06
C LEU A 19 -23.36 10.65 -20.71
N LEU A 20 -24.02 11.75 -20.34
CA LEU A 20 -25.45 11.75 -19.98
C LEU A 20 -26.35 11.36 -21.15
N ARG A 21 -26.01 11.73 -22.39
CA ARG A 21 -26.71 11.24 -23.59
C ARG A 21 -26.59 9.73 -23.75
N LYS A 22 -25.45 9.15 -23.40
CA LYS A 22 -25.17 7.73 -23.54
C LYS A 22 -25.83 6.90 -22.44
N VAL A 23 -25.66 7.25 -21.17
CA VAL A 23 -26.14 6.45 -20.03
C VAL A 23 -27.49 6.89 -19.47
N GLY A 24 -27.99 8.05 -19.90
CA GLY A 24 -29.22 8.65 -19.39
C GLY A 24 -29.04 9.40 -18.07
N LYS A 25 -30.16 9.73 -17.41
CA LYS A 25 -30.19 10.51 -16.16
C LYS A 25 -29.95 9.69 -14.89
N LYS A 26 -29.88 8.35 -14.98
CA LYS A 26 -29.51 7.49 -13.84
C LYS A 26 -28.03 7.12 -13.98
N VAL A 27 -27.17 7.84 -13.28
CA VAL A 27 -25.72 7.68 -13.36
C VAL A 27 -25.23 6.99 -12.09
N VAL A 28 -24.73 5.77 -12.22
CA VAL A 28 -24.03 5.05 -11.17
C VAL A 28 -22.58 4.95 -11.59
N ILE A 29 -21.77 5.88 -11.08
CA ILE A 29 -20.35 6.04 -11.44
C ILE A 29 -19.44 5.40 -10.40
N ALA A 30 -18.49 4.60 -10.87
CA ALA A 30 -17.46 4.00 -10.03
C ALA A 30 -16.06 4.60 -10.30
N GLY A 31 -15.27 4.76 -9.23
CA GLY A 31 -13.87 5.17 -9.31
C GLY A 31 -13.13 5.06 -7.97
N GLY A 32 -11.86 4.65 -8.04
CA GLY A 32 -10.97 4.38 -6.93
C GLY A 32 -10.10 5.59 -6.59
N PHE A 33 -8.84 5.38 -6.24
CA PHE A 33 -7.90 6.48 -5.95
C PHE A 33 -7.50 7.26 -7.21
N GLY A 34 -7.38 6.57 -8.33
CA GLY A 34 -7.20 7.10 -9.67
C GLY A 34 -8.47 7.64 -10.31
N ARG A 35 -9.51 7.99 -9.56
CA ARG A 35 -10.73 8.60 -10.14
C ARG A 35 -10.49 10.00 -10.70
N PRO A 36 -11.10 10.36 -11.84
CA PRO A 36 -10.97 11.69 -12.42
C PRO A 36 -11.85 12.72 -11.69
N VAL A 37 -11.27 13.49 -10.78
CA VAL A 37 -11.99 14.41 -9.88
C VAL A 37 -12.88 15.41 -10.65
N HIS A 38 -12.41 15.94 -11.78
CA HIS A 38 -13.18 16.92 -12.56
C HIS A 38 -14.49 16.35 -13.10
N ILE A 39 -14.49 15.10 -13.59
CA ILE A 39 -15.69 14.41 -14.09
C ILE A 39 -16.70 14.19 -12.95
N PHE A 40 -16.23 13.76 -11.78
CA PHE A 40 -17.10 13.56 -10.61
C PHE A 40 -17.72 14.87 -10.14
N ASN A 41 -16.93 15.95 -10.11
CA ASN A 41 -17.42 17.27 -9.72
C ASN A 41 -18.44 17.82 -10.71
N GLU A 42 -18.21 17.65 -12.02
CA GLU A 42 -19.17 18.07 -13.03
C GLU A 42 -20.48 17.30 -12.91
N LEU A 43 -20.44 15.96 -12.80
CA LEU A 43 -21.65 15.15 -12.58
C LEU A 43 -22.39 15.55 -11.30
N PHE A 44 -21.67 15.80 -10.20
CA PHE A 44 -22.26 16.26 -8.95
C PHE A 44 -22.94 17.64 -9.13
N ARG A 45 -22.29 18.59 -9.81
CA ARG A 45 -22.87 19.91 -10.11
C ARG A 45 -24.12 19.80 -11.00
N ARG A 46 -24.13 18.89 -11.99
CA ARG A 46 -25.32 18.61 -12.82
C ARG A 46 -26.46 18.02 -11.99
N ALA A 47 -26.19 17.06 -11.12
CA ALA A 47 -27.19 16.44 -10.25
C ALA A 47 -27.74 17.41 -9.18
N LEU A 48 -26.93 18.37 -8.72
CA LEU A 48 -27.41 19.45 -7.86
C LEU A 48 -28.35 20.42 -8.60
N ALA A 49 -28.09 20.67 -9.88
CA ALA A 49 -28.87 21.62 -10.69
C ALA A 49 -30.17 21.00 -11.26
N ASP A 50 -30.17 19.71 -11.58
CA ASP A 50 -31.31 18.96 -12.12
C ASP A 50 -31.61 17.71 -11.27
N PRO A 51 -32.63 17.76 -10.38
CA PRO A 51 -33.03 16.64 -9.54
C PRO A 51 -33.46 15.37 -10.30
N GLU A 52 -33.76 15.47 -11.61
CA GLU A 52 -34.05 14.30 -12.43
C GLU A 52 -32.79 13.45 -12.70
N ILE A 53 -31.59 14.04 -12.54
CA ILE A 53 -30.33 13.32 -12.60
C ILE A 53 -30.08 12.64 -11.25
N HIS A 54 -30.25 11.32 -11.23
CA HIS A 54 -29.98 10.49 -10.07
C HIS A 54 -28.53 10.01 -10.13
N LEU A 55 -27.71 10.47 -9.19
CA LEU A 55 -26.27 10.21 -9.15
C LEU A 55 -25.93 9.32 -7.96
N THR A 56 -25.43 8.12 -8.23
CA THR A 56 -24.78 7.28 -7.22
C THR A 56 -23.29 7.24 -7.50
N ILE A 57 -22.48 7.63 -6.52
CA ILE A 57 -21.02 7.57 -6.57
C ILE A 57 -20.55 6.38 -5.74
N ILE A 58 -19.98 5.36 -6.40
CA ILE A 58 -19.40 4.19 -5.74
C ILE A 58 -17.87 4.35 -5.71
N THR A 59 -17.29 4.46 -4.53
CA THR A 59 -15.84 4.69 -4.40
C THR A 59 -15.20 3.91 -3.27
N GLY A 60 -13.85 3.92 -3.25
CA GLY A 60 -13.07 3.44 -2.11
C GLY A 60 -13.27 4.40 -0.93
N ALA A 61 -12.50 5.49 -0.91
CA ALA A 61 -12.52 6.51 0.13
C ALA A 61 -12.67 7.93 -0.43
N SER A 62 -13.57 8.70 0.19
CA SER A 62 -13.81 10.12 -0.05
C SER A 62 -12.79 10.98 0.71
N PHE A 63 -11.70 11.31 0.03
CA PHE A 63 -10.62 12.12 0.56
C PHE A 63 -10.91 13.63 0.43
N CYS A 64 -10.49 14.40 1.43
CA CYS A 64 -10.36 15.85 1.35
C CYS A 64 -8.97 16.29 1.83
N ARG A 65 -8.50 17.44 1.33
CA ARG A 65 -7.25 18.04 1.81
C ARG A 65 -7.36 18.28 3.33
N PRO A 66 -6.28 18.07 4.12
CA PRO A 66 -6.27 18.41 5.53
C PRO A 66 -6.64 19.88 5.75
N ARG A 67 -7.42 20.18 6.80
CA ARG A 67 -7.80 21.56 7.15
C ARG A 67 -7.61 21.80 8.64
N GLY A 68 -7.04 22.95 8.98
CA GLY A 68 -6.92 23.39 10.38
C GLY A 68 -8.27 23.77 10.97
N SER A 69 -8.58 23.24 12.16
CA SER A 69 -9.82 23.56 12.89
C SER A 69 -9.72 24.85 13.71
N SER A 70 -8.49 25.24 14.08
CA SER A 70 -8.17 26.47 14.81
C SER A 70 -7.27 27.40 14.01
N ASP A 71 -7.18 28.67 14.41
CA ASP A 71 -6.26 29.65 13.80
C ASP A 71 -4.80 29.15 13.80
N LEU A 72 -4.39 28.55 14.92
CA LEU A 72 -3.05 27.99 15.09
C LEU A 72 -2.81 26.79 14.16
N GLU A 73 -3.78 25.87 14.06
CA GLU A 73 -3.68 24.73 13.14
C GLU A 73 -3.65 25.21 11.67
N LYS A 74 -4.40 26.25 11.31
CA LYS A 74 -4.42 26.81 9.94
C LYS A 74 -3.09 27.45 9.56
N ARG A 75 -2.47 28.23 10.44
CA ARG A 75 -1.14 28.84 10.20
C ARG A 75 -0.07 27.79 9.89
N PHE A 76 -0.17 26.63 10.53
CA PHE A 76 0.70 25.49 10.23
C PHE A 76 0.31 24.78 8.94
N LEU A 77 -0.95 24.33 8.85
CA LEU A 77 -1.45 23.44 7.81
C LEU A 77 -1.62 24.11 6.45
N ASP A 78 -2.11 25.35 6.36
CA ASP A 78 -2.49 25.94 5.07
C ASP A 78 -1.29 26.07 4.10
N PRO A 79 -0.11 26.57 4.53
CA PRO A 79 1.05 26.63 3.63
C PRO A 79 1.63 25.24 3.33
N PHE A 80 1.60 24.32 4.31
CA PHE A 80 2.01 22.93 4.10
C PHE A 80 1.12 22.25 3.05
N VAL A 81 -0.20 22.37 3.20
CA VAL A 81 -1.19 21.78 2.31
C VAL A 81 -1.06 22.38 0.91
N SER A 82 -0.88 23.69 0.80
CA SER A 82 -0.68 24.37 -0.48
C SER A 82 0.57 23.86 -1.21
N ARG A 83 1.65 23.59 -0.47
CA ARG A 83 2.90 23.07 -1.04
C ARG A 83 2.82 21.59 -1.42
N VAL A 84 2.27 20.74 -0.55
CA VAL A 84 2.28 19.28 -0.71
C VAL A 84 1.16 18.77 -1.62
N PHE A 85 -0.03 19.36 -1.54
CA PHE A 85 -1.18 18.96 -2.36
C PHE A 85 -1.34 19.82 -3.62
N GLY A 86 -0.54 20.88 -3.79
CA GLY A 86 -0.45 21.67 -5.01
C GLY A 86 -1.82 22.06 -5.57
N ASN A 87 -2.06 21.71 -6.84
CA ASN A 87 -3.30 21.96 -7.55
C ASN A 87 -4.30 20.78 -7.52
N LEU A 88 -4.12 19.77 -6.64
CA LEU A 88 -5.04 18.64 -6.49
C LEU A 88 -6.51 19.10 -6.28
N PRO A 89 -7.42 18.92 -7.23
CA PRO A 89 -8.81 19.34 -7.05
C PRO A 89 -9.46 18.64 -5.85
N GLU A 90 -10.35 19.34 -5.16
CA GLU A 90 -11.19 18.73 -4.12
C GLU A 90 -12.47 18.16 -4.72
N LEU A 91 -13.04 17.14 -4.08
CA LEU A 91 -14.32 16.59 -4.47
C LEU A 91 -15.46 17.45 -3.91
N ASP A 92 -16.28 18.01 -4.80
CA ASP A 92 -17.34 18.96 -4.43
C ASP A 92 -18.38 18.34 -3.49
N TYR A 93 -18.61 17.03 -3.59
CA TYR A 93 -19.59 16.32 -2.76
C TYR A 93 -19.13 16.06 -1.33
N VAL A 94 -17.82 16.12 -1.02
CA VAL A 94 -17.30 15.65 0.28
C VAL A 94 -17.79 16.50 1.44
N PHE A 95 -17.86 17.83 1.30
CA PHE A 95 -18.36 18.69 2.38
C PHE A 95 -19.86 18.54 2.64
N PRO A 96 -20.74 18.57 1.62
CA PRO A 96 -22.15 18.21 1.78
C PRO A 96 -22.31 16.81 2.40
N TYR A 97 -21.53 15.83 1.94
CA TYR A 97 -21.54 14.47 2.45
C TYR A 97 -21.19 14.40 3.94
N ILE A 98 -20.06 14.96 4.37
CA ILE A 98 -19.64 15.01 5.78
C ILE A 98 -20.70 15.66 6.66
N LYS A 99 -21.37 16.71 6.17
CA LYS A 99 -22.42 17.45 6.90
C LYS A 99 -23.79 16.77 6.89
N GLY A 100 -23.98 15.67 6.15
CA GLY A 100 -25.29 15.04 5.97
C GLY A 100 -26.27 15.94 5.21
N GLN A 101 -25.76 16.68 4.22
CA GLN A 101 -26.48 17.68 3.41
C GLN A 101 -26.58 17.28 1.94
N LEU A 102 -26.47 15.98 1.63
CA LEU A 102 -26.69 15.49 0.27
C LEU A 102 -28.19 15.53 -0.06
N PRO A 103 -28.57 15.99 -1.27
CA PRO A 103 -29.94 15.84 -1.78
C PRO A 103 -30.35 14.37 -1.94
N GLU A 104 -31.65 14.09 -1.98
CA GLU A 104 -32.19 12.73 -2.12
C GLU A 104 -31.80 12.05 -3.44
N ASN A 105 -31.53 12.81 -4.51
CA ASN A 105 -31.10 12.27 -5.80
C ASN A 105 -29.59 11.98 -5.88
N ILE A 106 -28.83 12.18 -4.79
CA ILE A 106 -27.38 11.96 -4.75
C ILE A 106 -27.01 11.01 -3.61
N GLU A 107 -26.44 9.86 -3.97
CA GLU A 107 -25.98 8.85 -3.03
C GLU A 107 -24.46 8.66 -3.15
N ILE A 108 -23.78 8.63 -2.01
CA ILE A 108 -22.38 8.21 -1.90
C ILE A 108 -22.35 6.82 -1.26
N VAL A 109 -21.69 5.89 -1.93
CA VAL A 109 -21.52 4.49 -1.52
C VAL A 109 -20.02 4.20 -1.42
N GLU A 110 -19.57 3.74 -0.27
CA GLU A 110 -18.15 3.52 0.00
C GLU A 110 -17.88 2.09 0.46
N VAL A 111 -16.80 1.48 -0.06
CA VAL A 111 -16.28 0.19 0.44
C VAL A 111 -15.16 0.36 1.46
N PHE A 112 -14.61 1.57 1.60
CA PHE A 112 -13.53 1.88 2.53
C PHE A 112 -13.63 3.31 3.09
N LEU A 113 -14.04 3.46 4.35
CA LEU A 113 -14.13 4.79 4.95
C LEU A 113 -12.74 5.36 5.32
N GLN A 114 -12.59 6.69 5.26
CA GLN A 114 -11.45 7.34 5.89
C GLN A 114 -11.47 7.06 7.40
N ALA A 115 -10.40 6.45 7.91
CA ALA A 115 -10.33 5.88 9.25
C ALA A 115 -10.84 6.85 10.33
N GLY A 116 -11.97 6.50 10.96
CA GLY A 116 -12.57 7.24 12.06
C GLY A 116 -13.28 8.54 11.71
N ALA A 117 -13.15 9.04 10.47
CA ALA A 117 -13.70 10.33 10.05
C ALA A 117 -15.24 10.36 10.01
N TYR A 118 -15.85 9.21 9.69
CA TYR A 118 -17.28 9.09 9.41
C TYR A 118 -18.08 8.37 10.50
N LEU A 119 -17.53 8.21 11.72
CA LEU A 119 -18.20 7.51 12.84
C LEU A 119 -19.50 8.18 13.32
N GLY A 120 -19.66 9.48 13.06
CA GLY A 120 -20.85 10.26 13.40
C GLY A 120 -21.74 10.59 12.20
N ASN A 121 -21.44 10.06 11.01
CA ASN A 121 -22.16 10.37 9.78
C ASN A 121 -23.13 9.23 9.44
N ALA A 122 -24.44 9.48 9.55
CA ALA A 122 -25.46 8.45 9.33
C ALA A 122 -25.47 7.94 7.89
N HIS A 123 -25.35 8.83 6.90
CA HIS A 123 -25.30 8.45 5.48
C HIS A 123 -24.15 7.50 5.20
N ALA A 124 -22.94 7.83 5.67
CA ALA A 124 -21.75 7.01 5.49
C ALA A 124 -21.90 5.62 6.12
N GLN A 125 -22.45 5.55 7.33
CA GLN A 125 -22.63 4.27 8.03
C GLN A 125 -23.75 3.42 7.42
N GLN A 126 -24.78 4.04 6.82
CA GLN A 126 -25.90 3.36 6.17
C GLN A 126 -25.56 2.88 4.75
N ASN A 127 -24.73 3.63 4.03
CA ASN A 127 -24.34 3.35 2.64
C ASN A 127 -22.96 2.70 2.51
N TYR A 128 -22.39 2.22 3.63
CA TYR A 128 -21.15 1.46 3.60
C TYR A 128 -21.40 0.04 3.06
N VAL A 129 -20.63 -0.35 2.05
CA VAL A 129 -20.69 -1.69 1.44
C VAL A 129 -19.58 -2.55 2.03
N TYR A 130 -19.97 -3.60 2.75
CA TYR A 130 -19.00 -4.47 3.39
C TYR A 130 -18.47 -5.55 2.44
N SER A 131 -17.59 -5.14 1.53
CA SER A 131 -16.93 -6.01 0.56
C SER A 131 -15.40 -5.97 0.69
N ASN A 132 -14.75 -7.08 0.35
CA ASN A 132 -13.32 -7.08 0.08
C ASN A 132 -13.04 -6.58 -1.35
N PHE A 133 -11.80 -6.20 -1.66
CA PHE A 133 -11.49 -5.59 -2.95
C PHE A 133 -11.63 -6.53 -4.14
N THR A 134 -11.41 -7.84 -3.96
CA THR A 134 -11.65 -8.82 -5.03
C THR A 134 -13.11 -8.87 -5.46
N HIS A 135 -14.03 -8.68 -4.53
CA HIS A 135 -15.46 -8.78 -4.79
C HIS A 135 -16.15 -7.43 -5.04
N TRP A 136 -15.50 -6.31 -4.69
CA TRP A 136 -16.11 -4.99 -4.79
C TRP A 136 -16.56 -4.65 -6.21
N LEU A 137 -15.85 -5.18 -7.21
CA LEU A 137 -16.19 -5.03 -8.63
C LEU A 137 -17.46 -5.77 -9.04
N ARG A 138 -17.72 -6.94 -8.46
CA ARG A 138 -19.01 -7.62 -8.63
C ARG A 138 -20.10 -6.78 -7.97
N ASP A 139 -19.88 -6.35 -6.73
CA ASP A 139 -20.90 -5.68 -5.93
C ASP A 139 -21.31 -4.33 -6.52
N MET A 140 -20.38 -3.56 -7.10
CA MET A 140 -20.73 -2.31 -7.81
C MET A 140 -21.60 -2.57 -9.06
N ILE A 141 -21.37 -3.68 -9.77
CA ILE A 141 -22.15 -4.04 -10.95
C ILE A 141 -23.56 -4.44 -10.52
N GLU A 142 -23.70 -5.19 -9.43
CA GLU A 142 -24.98 -5.53 -8.82
C GLU A 142 -25.73 -4.30 -8.31
N GLN A 143 -25.02 -3.26 -7.86
CA GLN A 143 -25.57 -1.94 -7.51
C GLN A 143 -25.96 -1.10 -8.74
N GLY A 144 -25.73 -1.62 -9.95
CA GLY A 144 -26.17 -1.00 -11.20
C GLY A 144 -25.16 -0.02 -11.79
N CYS A 145 -23.87 -0.14 -11.44
CA CYS A 145 -22.79 0.62 -12.08
C CYS A 145 -22.93 0.59 -13.60
N ASN A 146 -23.02 1.79 -14.19
CA ASN A 146 -23.12 1.98 -15.63
C ASN A 146 -22.08 2.97 -16.17
N VAL A 147 -21.30 3.62 -15.31
CA VAL A 147 -20.17 4.45 -15.69
C VAL A 147 -18.93 4.01 -14.92
N PHE A 148 -17.91 3.58 -15.65
CA PHE A 148 -16.57 3.40 -15.07
C PHE A 148 -15.66 4.51 -15.53
N SER A 149 -14.87 5.04 -14.60
CA SER A 149 -14.07 6.23 -14.84
C SER A 149 -12.68 6.12 -14.21
N GLN A 150 -11.68 6.60 -14.93
CA GLN A 150 -10.30 6.53 -14.47
C GLN A 150 -9.44 7.67 -15.01
N MET A 151 -8.50 8.15 -14.20
CA MET A 151 -7.34 8.91 -14.65
C MET A 151 -6.39 7.98 -15.37
N ILE A 152 -5.85 8.44 -16.50
CA ILE A 152 -4.97 7.65 -17.36
C ILE A 152 -3.71 8.44 -17.66
N ALA A 153 -2.59 7.73 -17.71
CA ALA A 153 -1.33 8.28 -18.19
C ALA A 153 -1.27 8.10 -19.72
N LYS A 154 -0.61 9.02 -20.41
CA LYS A 154 -0.44 9.00 -21.87
C LYS A 154 1.04 9.06 -22.22
N ARG A 155 1.46 8.24 -23.19
CA ARG A 155 2.82 8.28 -23.75
C ARG A 155 2.76 7.94 -25.24
N GLU A 156 3.72 8.43 -26.01
CA GLU A 156 3.93 7.96 -27.38
C GLU A 156 4.85 6.73 -27.36
N ILE A 157 4.42 5.63 -27.97
CA ILE A 157 5.20 4.40 -28.13
C ILE A 157 5.18 4.03 -29.61
N ASN A 158 6.34 3.95 -30.24
CA ASN A 158 6.49 3.64 -31.67
C ASN A 158 5.69 4.60 -32.59
N GLY A 159 5.53 5.86 -32.20
CA GLY A 159 4.78 6.88 -32.96
C GLY A 159 3.26 6.87 -32.74
N GLU A 160 2.74 5.99 -31.87
CA GLU A 160 1.31 5.89 -31.57
C GLU A 160 1.03 6.24 -30.10
N PRO A 161 -0.13 6.87 -29.79
CA PRO A 161 -0.53 7.13 -28.42
C PRO A 161 -0.87 5.82 -27.69
N ALA A 162 -0.21 5.60 -26.55
CA ALA A 162 -0.49 4.54 -25.61
C ALA A 162 -1.06 5.13 -24.32
N TYR A 163 -2.01 4.43 -23.72
CA TYR A 163 -2.67 4.82 -22.48
C TYR A 163 -2.42 3.79 -21.38
N SER A 164 -2.18 4.27 -20.16
CA SER A 164 -1.87 3.43 -19.01
C SER A 164 -2.85 3.69 -17.86
N MET A 165 -3.52 2.64 -17.39
CA MET A 165 -4.43 2.61 -16.22
C MET A 165 -3.68 2.44 -14.89
N SER A 166 -2.45 2.94 -14.81
CA SER A 166 -1.48 2.65 -13.75
C SER A 166 -1.90 3.05 -12.35
N GLY A 167 -2.73 4.10 -12.22
CA GLY A 167 -3.20 4.59 -10.92
C GLY A 167 -4.14 3.63 -10.19
N ASP A 168 -4.86 2.78 -10.93
CA ASP A 168 -5.89 1.85 -10.43
C ASP A 168 -6.05 0.68 -11.42
N ALA A 169 -5.06 -0.22 -11.50
CA ALA A 169 -5.09 -1.33 -12.45
C ALA A 169 -6.20 -2.36 -12.16
N TYR A 170 -6.93 -2.24 -11.04
CA TYR A 170 -8.19 -2.95 -10.82
C TYR A 170 -9.24 -2.67 -11.91
N ALA A 171 -9.10 -1.61 -12.70
CA ALA A 171 -9.89 -1.38 -13.91
C ALA A 171 -9.89 -2.60 -14.85
N LEU A 172 -8.79 -3.34 -14.92
CA LEU A 172 -8.66 -4.53 -15.76
C LEU A 172 -9.67 -5.63 -15.40
N ASP A 173 -10.09 -5.71 -14.13
CA ASP A 173 -11.10 -6.68 -13.67
C ASP A 173 -12.55 -6.27 -14.06
N ILE A 174 -12.85 -4.97 -14.14
CA ILE A 174 -14.23 -4.49 -14.41
C ILE A 174 -14.54 -4.38 -15.91
N LEU A 175 -13.54 -4.07 -16.74
CA LEU A 175 -13.74 -3.84 -18.17
C LEU A 175 -14.45 -5.02 -18.88
N PRO A 176 -14.08 -6.30 -18.64
CA PRO A 176 -14.81 -7.43 -19.24
C PRO A 176 -16.28 -7.48 -18.81
N ARG A 177 -16.58 -7.17 -17.54
CA ARG A 177 -17.95 -7.17 -17.01
C ARG A 177 -18.82 -6.06 -17.60
N LEU A 178 -18.26 -4.87 -17.79
CA LEU A 178 -18.96 -3.78 -18.47
C LEU A 178 -19.24 -4.12 -19.93
N GLN A 179 -18.32 -4.82 -20.58
CA GLN A 179 -18.53 -5.30 -21.95
C GLN A 179 -19.65 -6.34 -22.01
N GLU A 180 -19.72 -7.29 -21.07
CA GLU A 180 -20.84 -8.24 -20.95
C GLU A 180 -22.19 -7.51 -20.77
N LEU A 181 -22.24 -6.49 -19.91
CA LEU A 181 -23.45 -5.68 -19.73
C LEU A 181 -23.87 -4.95 -21.01
N ARG A 182 -22.89 -4.41 -21.76
CA ARG A 182 -23.13 -3.77 -23.06
C ARG A 182 -23.75 -4.75 -24.05
N GLU A 183 -23.22 -5.96 -24.13
CA GLU A 183 -23.73 -7.04 -24.99
C GLU A 183 -25.16 -7.46 -24.62
N GLN A 184 -25.54 -7.29 -23.34
CA GLN A 184 -26.92 -7.45 -22.86
C GLN A 184 -27.83 -6.24 -23.13
N GLY A 185 -27.34 -5.23 -23.88
CA GLY A 185 -28.09 -4.03 -24.23
C GLY A 185 -28.17 -2.97 -23.12
N ARG A 186 -27.37 -3.12 -22.04
CA ARG A 186 -27.28 -2.09 -20.99
C ARG A 186 -26.49 -0.89 -21.53
N GLN A 187 -26.98 0.30 -21.22
CA GLN A 187 -26.26 1.53 -21.49
C GLN A 187 -25.11 1.67 -20.50
N VAL A 188 -23.87 1.55 -20.98
CA VAL A 188 -22.65 1.67 -20.16
C VAL A 188 -21.62 2.57 -20.85
N ALA A 189 -20.82 3.26 -20.05
CA ALA A 189 -19.73 4.10 -20.53
C ALA A 189 -18.44 3.87 -19.73
N ILE A 190 -17.31 3.87 -20.43
CA ILE A 190 -15.96 3.84 -19.90
C ILE A 190 -15.29 5.17 -20.27
N ILE A 191 -14.88 5.95 -19.27
CA ILE A 191 -14.31 7.29 -19.47
C ILE A 191 -12.90 7.41 -18.89
N GLY A 192 -11.97 7.89 -19.70
CA GLY A 192 -10.60 8.21 -19.30
C GLY A 192 -10.38 9.73 -19.20
N GLN A 193 -9.69 10.21 -18.17
CA GLN A 193 -9.16 11.58 -18.12
C GLN A 193 -7.63 11.52 -18.12
N VAL A 194 -6.99 12.14 -19.10
CA VAL A 194 -5.53 12.22 -19.12
C VAL A 194 -5.05 13.09 -17.96
N ASN A 195 -4.08 12.58 -17.21
CA ASN A 195 -3.29 13.36 -16.26
C ASN A 195 -1.81 13.01 -16.46
N GLU A 196 -1.03 13.94 -17.02
CA GLU A 196 0.40 13.73 -17.28
C GLU A 196 1.25 13.60 -16.01
N GLU A 197 0.73 14.03 -14.84
CA GLU A 197 1.39 13.76 -13.56
C GLU A 197 1.24 12.30 -13.09
N LEU A 198 0.35 11.51 -13.72
CA LEU A 198 0.22 10.08 -13.44
C LEU A 198 1.41 9.30 -14.04
N PRO A 199 2.17 8.52 -13.25
CA PRO A 199 3.23 7.69 -13.79
C PRO A 199 2.73 6.72 -14.86
N PHE A 200 3.35 6.73 -16.04
CA PHE A 200 3.06 5.75 -17.09
C PHE A 200 3.72 4.42 -16.73
N MET A 201 2.91 3.38 -16.49
CA MET A 201 3.40 2.04 -16.17
C MET A 201 3.16 1.09 -17.35
N TYR A 202 4.07 0.13 -17.50
CA TYR A 202 4.07 -0.81 -18.62
C TYR A 202 3.31 -2.10 -18.27
N ASN A 203 3.43 -3.10 -19.14
CA ASN A 203 2.81 -4.42 -18.98
C ASN A 203 1.27 -4.31 -18.97
N ASP A 204 0.60 -4.96 -18.03
CA ASP A 204 -0.88 -5.08 -18.00
C ASP A 204 -1.60 -3.74 -17.90
N ALA A 205 -0.95 -2.70 -17.37
CA ALA A 205 -1.53 -1.37 -17.25
C ALA A 205 -1.77 -0.68 -18.61
N ILE A 206 -1.07 -1.08 -19.67
CA ILE A 206 -1.24 -0.50 -21.00
C ILE A 206 -2.51 -1.06 -21.63
N VAL A 207 -3.46 -0.17 -21.92
CA VAL A 207 -4.72 -0.53 -22.57
C VAL A 207 -4.88 0.22 -23.90
N PRO A 208 -5.50 -0.41 -24.92
CA PRO A 208 -5.78 0.26 -26.18
C PRO A 208 -6.79 1.40 -26.00
N ALA A 209 -6.71 2.42 -26.87
CA ALA A 209 -7.62 3.57 -26.85
C ALA A 209 -9.11 3.18 -27.01
N ASP A 210 -9.39 2.11 -27.78
CA ASP A 210 -10.75 1.56 -27.97
C ASP A 210 -11.33 0.86 -26.72
N THR A 211 -10.60 0.87 -25.61
CA THR A 211 -11.12 0.50 -24.29
C THR A 211 -12.08 1.54 -23.75
N TYR A 212 -11.91 2.81 -24.14
CA TYR A 212 -12.72 3.94 -23.67
C TYR A 212 -13.81 4.29 -24.67
N ASP A 213 -14.97 4.71 -24.16
CA ASP A 213 -15.97 5.41 -24.97
C ASP A 213 -15.59 6.88 -25.12
N PHE A 214 -15.05 7.48 -24.05
CA PHE A 214 -14.70 8.89 -23.98
C PHE A 214 -13.32 9.09 -23.38
N ILE A 215 -12.52 9.98 -23.98
CA ILE A 215 -11.24 10.41 -23.43
C ILE A 215 -11.25 11.94 -23.31
N LEU A 216 -11.13 12.45 -22.08
CA LEU A 216 -10.89 13.86 -21.80
C LEU A 216 -9.38 14.11 -21.74
N ASP A 217 -8.85 14.82 -22.73
CA ASP A 217 -7.42 15.08 -22.90
C ASP A 217 -7.19 16.58 -23.14
N GLU A 218 -6.92 17.31 -22.06
CA GLU A 218 -6.63 18.73 -22.10
C GLU A 218 -5.70 19.11 -20.93
N PRO A 219 -4.51 19.69 -21.21
CA PRO A 219 -3.50 20.01 -20.19
C PRO A 219 -4.01 20.80 -18.97
N LYS A 220 -5.07 21.60 -19.10
CA LYS A 220 -5.66 22.35 -17.97
C LYS A 220 -6.21 21.45 -16.86
N PHE A 221 -6.46 20.18 -17.14
CA PHE A 221 -6.96 19.20 -16.17
C PHE A 221 -5.85 18.35 -15.53
N ASN A 222 -4.58 18.54 -15.91
CA ASN A 222 -3.44 17.94 -15.22
C ASN A 222 -3.35 18.47 -13.78
N HIS A 223 -3.14 17.58 -12.82
CA HIS A 223 -3.07 17.97 -11.42
C HIS A 223 -2.22 17.02 -10.57
N THR A 224 -1.72 17.57 -9.47
CA THR A 224 -1.05 16.84 -8.40
C THR A 224 -1.88 15.64 -7.96
N LEU A 225 -1.25 14.47 -7.88
CA LEU A 225 -1.91 13.24 -7.44
C LEU A 225 -2.15 13.27 -5.94
N LEU A 226 -3.15 12.50 -5.50
CA LEU A 226 -3.33 12.26 -4.07
C LEU A 226 -2.11 11.53 -3.51
N GLY A 227 -1.45 12.12 -2.51
CA GLY A 227 -0.34 11.50 -1.79
C GLY A 227 -0.39 11.88 -0.31
N PRO A 228 -0.70 10.94 0.60
CA PRO A 228 -0.64 11.23 2.03
C PRO A 228 0.83 11.46 2.43
N PRO A 229 1.11 12.43 3.31
CA PRO A 229 2.48 12.65 3.78
C PRO A 229 2.95 11.47 4.63
N SER A 230 4.26 11.21 4.61
CA SER A 230 4.86 10.14 5.41
C SER A 230 4.65 10.40 6.91
N PRO A 231 4.00 9.48 7.64
CA PRO A 231 3.81 9.65 9.08
C PRO A 231 5.14 9.44 9.82
N PRO A 232 5.29 10.03 11.03
CA PRO A 232 6.43 9.71 11.87
C PRO A 232 6.35 8.24 12.34
N VAL A 233 7.51 7.62 12.52
CA VAL A 233 7.62 6.27 13.09
C VAL A 233 8.05 6.40 14.54
N ASP A 234 7.23 5.88 15.46
CA ASP A 234 7.54 5.87 16.88
C ASP A 234 8.26 4.58 17.32
N THR A 235 8.68 4.53 18.57
CA THR A 235 9.35 3.36 19.14
C THR A 235 8.50 2.09 19.03
N THR A 236 7.19 2.18 19.27
CA THR A 236 6.27 1.04 19.19
C THR A 236 6.29 0.43 17.80
N ASP A 237 6.15 1.28 16.78
CA ASP A 237 6.13 0.86 15.38
C ASP A 237 7.49 0.31 14.94
N TYR A 238 8.59 0.92 15.39
CA TYR A 238 9.93 0.37 15.15
C TYR A 238 10.12 -1.03 15.69
N MET A 239 9.68 -1.29 16.93
CA MET A 239 9.80 -2.63 17.51
C MET A 239 8.93 -3.64 16.77
N ILE A 240 7.72 -3.26 16.34
CA ILE A 240 6.87 -4.11 15.49
C ILE A 240 7.58 -4.39 14.15
N GLY A 241 8.16 -3.37 13.51
CA GLY A 241 8.88 -3.49 12.24
C GLY A 241 10.14 -4.37 12.34
N LEU A 242 10.88 -4.32 13.46
CA LEU A 242 12.02 -5.21 13.71
C LEU A 242 11.58 -6.67 13.85
N ASN A 243 10.52 -6.95 14.63
CA ASN A 243 9.95 -8.29 14.72
C ASN A 243 9.47 -8.78 13.34
N ALA A 244 8.75 -7.95 12.59
CA ALA A 244 8.24 -8.31 11.27
C ALA A 244 9.34 -8.55 10.22
N SER A 245 10.36 -7.68 10.17
CA SER A 245 11.51 -7.81 9.24
C SER A 245 12.32 -9.09 9.47
N SER A 246 12.35 -9.60 10.71
CA SER A 246 13.00 -10.88 11.05
C SER A 246 12.25 -12.09 10.52
N LEU A 247 10.96 -11.95 10.17
CA LEU A 247 10.14 -13.01 9.61
C LEU A 247 10.18 -13.05 8.07
N LEU A 248 10.96 -12.17 7.42
CA LEU A 248 11.10 -12.14 5.97
C LEU A 248 12.18 -13.15 5.51
N PRO A 249 11.84 -14.23 4.79
CA PRO A 249 12.85 -15.14 4.26
C PRO A 249 13.47 -14.57 2.98
N ASP A 250 14.78 -14.78 2.79
CA ASP A 250 15.40 -14.51 1.49
C ASP A 250 14.80 -15.42 0.40
N GLY A 251 14.66 -14.88 -0.81
CA GLY A 251 13.94 -15.54 -1.90
C GLY A 251 12.41 -15.54 -1.75
N GLY A 252 11.87 -14.82 -0.75
CA GLY A 252 10.45 -14.82 -0.43
C GLY A 252 9.58 -13.90 -1.31
N THR A 253 8.30 -13.85 -0.97
CA THR A 253 7.33 -12.88 -1.49
C THR A 253 6.83 -11.95 -0.39
N LEU A 254 6.67 -10.67 -0.70
CA LEU A 254 6.23 -9.67 0.25
C LEU A 254 4.94 -8.98 -0.19
N GLN A 255 4.02 -8.86 0.76
CA GLN A 255 2.93 -7.88 0.74
C GLN A 255 2.97 -7.09 2.04
N ILE A 256 2.93 -5.77 1.91
CA ILE A 256 2.83 -4.81 3.02
C ILE A 256 1.85 -3.70 2.64
N GLY A 257 1.30 -3.02 3.65
CA GLY A 257 0.49 -1.81 3.47
C GLY A 257 1.32 -0.52 3.58
N ILE A 258 0.63 0.60 3.79
CA ILE A 258 1.20 1.95 3.98
C ILE A 258 1.29 2.36 5.45
N GLY A 259 1.90 3.52 5.68
CA GLY A 259 1.95 4.21 6.96
C GLY A 259 3.10 3.73 7.84
N ALA A 260 3.13 4.22 9.09
CA ALA A 260 4.29 4.09 9.97
C ALA A 260 4.75 2.64 10.20
N LEU A 261 3.82 1.68 10.25
CA LEU A 261 4.15 0.26 10.36
C LEU A 261 4.76 -0.31 9.08
N GLY A 262 4.27 0.10 7.90
CA GLY A 262 4.88 -0.25 6.61
C GLY A 262 6.30 0.33 6.50
N ASP A 263 6.49 1.57 6.95
CA ASP A 263 7.79 2.22 6.99
C ASP A 263 8.75 1.54 7.97
N ALA A 264 8.26 1.09 9.13
CA ALA A 264 9.07 0.39 10.11
C ALA A 264 9.57 -0.97 9.61
N ILE A 265 8.74 -1.74 8.87
CA ILE A 265 9.18 -3.00 8.24
C ILE A 265 10.26 -2.71 7.19
N THR A 266 10.01 -1.70 6.34
CA THR A 266 10.96 -1.27 5.30
C THR A 266 12.30 -0.88 5.93
N TYR A 267 12.26 -0.09 7.00
CA TYR A 267 13.45 0.34 7.73
C TYR A 267 14.22 -0.85 8.32
N GLY A 268 13.52 -1.76 9.01
CA GLY A 268 14.15 -2.97 9.57
C GLY A 268 14.80 -3.85 8.49
N SER A 269 14.16 -3.94 7.32
CA SER A 269 14.67 -4.70 6.17
C SER A 269 15.92 -4.06 5.56
N ILE A 270 15.96 -2.73 5.44
CA ILE A 270 17.14 -1.99 4.98
C ILE A 270 18.28 -2.07 5.99
N LEU A 271 17.99 -1.92 7.29
CA LEU A 271 18.99 -2.08 8.34
C LEU A 271 19.59 -3.50 8.29
N ARG A 272 18.75 -4.52 8.11
CA ARG A 272 19.17 -5.92 7.91
C ARG A 272 20.04 -6.10 6.67
N GLN A 273 19.75 -5.40 5.57
CA GLN A 273 20.48 -5.51 4.31
C GLN A 273 21.84 -4.79 4.34
N GLU A 274 21.87 -3.57 4.84
CA GLU A 274 23.06 -2.69 4.73
C GLU A 274 23.96 -2.73 5.95
N ARG A 275 23.38 -2.98 7.14
CA ARG A 275 24.07 -2.95 8.43
C ARG A 275 23.72 -4.21 9.24
N ASN A 276 23.90 -5.37 8.62
CA ASN A 276 23.41 -6.65 9.12
C ASN A 276 23.86 -7.00 10.55
N GLN A 277 25.10 -6.69 10.91
CA GLN A 277 25.58 -6.94 12.26
C GLN A 277 24.87 -6.03 13.27
N GLN A 278 24.75 -4.73 12.99
CA GLN A 278 24.01 -3.78 13.83
C GLN A 278 22.54 -4.20 13.98
N TYR A 279 21.91 -4.69 12.91
CA TYR A 279 20.56 -5.26 12.98
C TYR A 279 20.48 -6.43 13.98
N LYS A 280 21.39 -7.40 13.90
CA LYS A 280 21.43 -8.55 14.82
C LYS A 280 21.69 -8.13 16.27
N ASP A 281 22.59 -7.18 16.48
CA ASP A 281 22.92 -6.65 17.81
C ASP A 281 21.69 -5.95 18.43
N VAL A 282 20.94 -5.18 17.64
CA VAL A 282 19.68 -4.56 18.08
C VAL A 282 18.62 -5.61 18.44
N LEU A 283 18.45 -6.66 17.61
CA LEU A 283 17.52 -7.76 17.94
C LEU A 283 17.92 -8.48 19.23
N ALA A 284 19.22 -8.69 19.45
CA ALA A 284 19.74 -9.29 20.68
C ALA A 284 19.48 -8.40 21.90
N GLU A 285 19.78 -7.10 21.80
CA GLU A 285 19.59 -6.12 22.88
C GLU A 285 18.11 -5.98 23.29
N LEU A 286 17.20 -6.07 22.34
CA LEU A 286 15.76 -6.08 22.59
C LEU A 286 15.26 -7.41 23.22
N GLY A 287 16.11 -8.44 23.22
CA GLY A 287 15.77 -9.80 23.66
C GLY A 287 14.91 -10.56 22.66
N ILE A 288 14.85 -10.12 21.40
CA ILE A 288 14.03 -10.76 20.36
C ILE A 288 14.63 -12.13 19.99
N LEU A 289 15.95 -12.20 19.82
CA LEU A 289 16.62 -13.46 19.46
C LEU A 289 16.51 -14.52 20.57
N GLU A 290 16.62 -14.10 21.83
CA GLU A 290 16.47 -15.01 22.98
C GLU A 290 15.03 -15.55 23.09
N LYS A 291 14.02 -14.69 22.89
CA LYS A 291 12.61 -15.06 23.10
C LYS A 291 11.97 -15.75 21.90
N PHE A 292 12.43 -15.45 20.69
CA PHE A 292 11.75 -15.81 19.44
C PHE A 292 12.70 -16.34 18.35
N GLY A 293 13.97 -16.64 18.69
CA GLY A 293 14.98 -17.13 17.75
C GLY A 293 14.52 -18.33 16.94
N ASP A 294 13.94 -19.34 17.59
CA ASP A 294 13.43 -20.55 16.92
C ASP A 294 12.35 -20.21 15.88
N ILE A 295 11.46 -19.26 16.19
CA ILE A 295 10.40 -18.80 15.27
C ILE A 295 11.03 -18.08 14.07
N ILE A 296 12.02 -17.24 14.32
CA ILE A 296 12.73 -16.48 13.30
C ILE A 296 13.49 -17.41 12.37
N GLU A 297 14.12 -18.45 12.89
CA GLU A 297 14.83 -19.45 12.08
C GLU A 297 13.86 -20.31 11.26
N GLU A 298 12.71 -20.69 11.81
CA GLU A 298 11.70 -21.48 11.09
C GLU A 298 11.02 -20.68 9.96
N VAL A 299 10.68 -19.41 10.23
CA VAL A 299 9.79 -18.63 9.36
C VAL A 299 10.52 -17.56 8.56
N GLY A 300 11.66 -17.04 9.02
CA GLY A 300 12.29 -15.89 8.40
C GLY A 300 13.80 -16.03 8.31
N GLY A 301 14.50 -15.12 8.97
CA GLY A 301 15.93 -15.13 9.07
C GLY A 301 16.51 -13.76 9.43
N THR A 302 17.79 -13.75 9.79
CA THR A 302 18.52 -12.53 10.12
C THR A 302 19.65 -12.21 9.14
N GLY A 303 19.93 -13.09 8.17
CA GLY A 303 20.93 -12.85 7.10
C GLY A 303 20.45 -11.84 6.06
N VAL A 304 21.35 -11.32 5.23
CA VAL A 304 20.99 -10.38 4.15
C VAL A 304 20.08 -11.04 3.08
N PHE A 305 19.48 -10.22 2.22
CA PHE A 305 18.67 -10.68 1.09
C PHE A 305 19.56 -10.92 -0.15
N GLU A 306 20.19 -12.09 -0.22
CA GLU A 306 21.08 -12.47 -1.33
C GLU A 306 20.30 -12.62 -2.64
N THR A 307 19.25 -13.45 -2.62
CA THR A 307 18.30 -13.66 -3.72
C THR A 307 17.40 -12.43 -3.89
N GLY A 308 17.00 -11.81 -2.79
CA GLY A 308 16.02 -10.72 -2.79
C GLY A 308 14.58 -11.19 -2.63
N LEU A 309 13.68 -10.21 -2.59
CA LEU A 309 12.24 -10.41 -2.47
C LEU A 309 11.54 -10.10 -3.81
N TYR A 310 10.40 -10.75 -4.00
CA TYR A 310 9.41 -10.43 -5.03
C TYR A 310 8.18 -9.79 -4.36
N GLY A 311 7.71 -8.67 -4.86
CA GLY A 311 6.50 -8.01 -4.36
C GLY A 311 5.25 -8.52 -5.07
N SER A 312 4.26 -8.98 -4.31
CA SER A 312 2.92 -9.29 -4.81
C SER A 312 1.92 -8.70 -3.83
N THR A 313 1.51 -7.47 -4.10
CA THR A 313 0.80 -6.61 -3.13
C THR A 313 -0.46 -6.03 -3.72
N GLU A 314 -1.45 -5.73 -2.90
CA GLU A 314 -2.63 -4.98 -3.34
C GLU A 314 -2.23 -3.56 -3.75
N MET A 315 -1.39 -2.93 -2.95
CA MET A 315 -0.97 -1.53 -3.11
C MET A 315 0.55 -1.44 -3.22
N PHE A 316 1.04 -0.74 -4.25
CA PHE A 316 2.41 -0.27 -4.30
C PHE A 316 2.55 0.94 -3.38
N ALA A 317 3.01 0.67 -2.16
CA ALA A 317 3.39 1.65 -1.15
C ALA A 317 4.83 2.14 -1.34
N ASP A 318 5.16 3.33 -0.85
CA ASP A 318 6.50 3.93 -0.96
C ASP A 318 7.63 3.04 -0.39
N GLY A 319 7.31 2.21 0.61
CA GLY A 319 8.24 1.21 1.15
C GLY A 319 8.86 0.32 0.06
N PHE A 320 8.09 -0.11 -0.96
CA PHE A 320 8.63 -0.91 -2.06
C PHE A 320 9.64 -0.16 -2.92
N ARG A 321 9.48 1.17 -3.10
CA ARG A 321 10.46 2.01 -3.80
C ARG A 321 11.79 2.02 -3.04
N HIS A 322 11.74 2.12 -1.72
CA HIS A 322 12.93 2.01 -0.88
C HIS A 322 13.55 0.60 -0.92
N LEU A 323 12.75 -0.47 -0.80
CA LEU A 323 13.27 -1.83 -0.94
C LEU A 323 13.93 -2.07 -2.30
N TYR A 324 13.40 -1.49 -3.37
CA TYR A 324 13.99 -1.51 -4.70
C TYR A 324 15.34 -0.78 -4.75
N ASN A 325 15.37 0.47 -4.29
CA ASN A 325 16.56 1.33 -4.30
C ASN A 325 17.72 0.72 -3.48
N HIS A 326 17.42 -0.05 -2.43
CA HIS A 326 18.40 -0.71 -1.57
C HIS A 326 18.70 -2.17 -1.97
N GLY A 327 18.29 -2.61 -3.18
CA GLY A 327 18.64 -3.93 -3.71
C GLY A 327 18.02 -5.12 -3.00
N ILE A 328 16.90 -4.91 -2.29
CA ILE A 328 16.13 -5.96 -1.63
C ILE A 328 15.05 -6.50 -2.57
N LEU A 329 14.31 -5.62 -3.24
CA LEU A 329 13.24 -5.99 -4.19
C LEU A 329 13.84 -6.27 -5.58
N LYS A 330 14.49 -7.43 -5.73
CA LYS A 330 15.25 -7.80 -6.94
C LYS A 330 14.97 -9.22 -7.46
N ARG A 331 14.15 -10.01 -6.76
CA ARG A 331 13.83 -11.37 -7.23
C ARG A 331 12.81 -11.28 -8.37
N ALA A 332 13.27 -11.54 -9.58
CA ALA A 332 12.43 -11.55 -10.77
C ALA A 332 11.55 -12.80 -10.83
N VAL A 333 10.31 -12.62 -11.27
CA VAL A 333 9.38 -13.67 -11.66
C VAL A 333 8.92 -13.49 -13.10
N TYR A 334 8.52 -14.57 -13.75
CA TYR A 334 8.21 -14.62 -15.17
C TYR A 334 6.78 -15.12 -15.39
N GLY A 335 6.13 -14.63 -16.43
CA GLY A 335 4.71 -14.92 -16.73
C GLY A 335 4.44 -16.27 -17.38
N ASP A 336 5.46 -17.12 -17.57
CA ASP A 336 5.31 -18.48 -18.11
C ASP A 336 5.57 -19.52 -17.02
N ALA A 337 4.64 -20.45 -16.82
CA ALA A 337 4.72 -21.43 -15.74
C ALA A 337 5.82 -22.47 -15.97
N GLY A 338 6.15 -22.79 -17.22
CA GLY A 338 7.24 -23.69 -17.56
C GLY A 338 8.59 -23.06 -17.26
N LEU A 339 8.81 -21.85 -17.76
CA LEU A 339 10.02 -21.07 -17.48
C LEU A 339 10.19 -20.80 -15.99
N GLN A 340 9.12 -20.39 -15.30
CA GLN A 340 9.19 -20.12 -13.86
C GLN A 340 9.59 -21.36 -13.05
N ARG A 341 9.17 -22.58 -13.46
CA ARG A 341 9.65 -23.82 -12.83
C ARG A 341 11.15 -24.00 -13.00
N LEU A 342 11.68 -23.75 -14.20
CA LEU A 342 13.12 -23.85 -14.46
C LEU A 342 13.92 -22.83 -13.67
N VAL A 343 13.42 -21.59 -13.55
CA VAL A 343 14.02 -20.54 -12.71
C VAL A 343 14.01 -20.96 -11.23
N ASN A 344 12.87 -21.46 -10.73
CA ASN A 344 12.76 -21.94 -9.35
C ASN A 344 13.69 -23.15 -9.07
N ALA A 345 13.96 -23.97 -10.07
CA ALA A 345 14.88 -25.11 -9.99
C ALA A 345 16.36 -24.72 -10.13
N GLY A 346 16.67 -23.45 -10.45
CA GLY A 346 18.03 -22.99 -10.70
C GLY A 346 18.63 -23.47 -12.02
N LEU A 347 17.81 -24.01 -12.93
CA LEU A 347 18.24 -24.48 -14.25
C LEU A 347 18.33 -23.34 -15.27
N VAL A 348 17.60 -22.25 -15.04
CA VAL A 348 17.66 -21.03 -15.85
C VAL A 348 17.92 -19.84 -14.93
N GLY A 349 19.01 -19.12 -15.21
CA GLY A 349 19.43 -17.92 -14.48
C GLY A 349 19.23 -16.63 -15.27
N PRO A 350 19.69 -15.49 -14.73
CA PRO A 350 19.59 -14.18 -15.41
C PRO A 350 20.47 -14.09 -16.66
N GLU A 351 21.58 -14.82 -16.70
CA GLU A 351 22.46 -14.91 -17.87
C GLU A 351 22.00 -16.05 -18.79
N ILE A 352 21.97 -15.79 -20.10
CA ILE A 352 21.60 -16.79 -21.09
C ILE A 352 22.84 -17.58 -21.50
N THR A 353 22.73 -18.90 -21.42
CA THR A 353 23.82 -19.84 -21.73
C THR A 353 23.29 -20.98 -22.61
N PRO A 354 24.17 -21.79 -23.23
CA PRO A 354 23.73 -23.01 -23.90
C PRO A 354 22.94 -23.96 -22.99
N GLN A 355 23.24 -23.96 -21.68
CA GLN A 355 22.51 -24.73 -20.67
C GLN A 355 21.07 -24.23 -20.52
N THR A 356 20.83 -22.92 -20.64
CA THR A 356 19.48 -22.33 -20.68
C THR A 356 18.65 -22.94 -21.81
N LEU A 357 19.23 -23.00 -23.03
CA LEU A 357 18.55 -23.57 -24.19
C LEU A 357 18.28 -25.07 -24.03
N ALA A 358 19.24 -25.82 -23.47
CA ALA A 358 19.05 -27.23 -23.16
C ALA A 358 17.92 -27.45 -22.15
N ALA A 359 17.86 -26.65 -21.09
CA ALA A 359 16.84 -26.75 -20.05
C ALA A 359 15.42 -26.49 -20.59
N VAL A 360 15.24 -25.48 -21.46
CA VAL A 360 13.91 -25.19 -22.05
C VAL A 360 13.48 -26.27 -23.05
N LEU A 361 14.42 -26.88 -23.79
CA LEU A 361 14.15 -28.01 -24.67
C LEU A 361 13.77 -29.27 -23.88
N GLU A 362 14.56 -29.62 -22.85
CA GLU A 362 14.31 -30.81 -22.01
C GLU A 362 12.96 -30.70 -21.27
N ALA A 363 12.58 -29.49 -20.86
CA ALA A 363 11.27 -29.21 -20.26
C ALA A 363 10.11 -29.20 -21.27
N GLY A 364 10.38 -29.33 -22.57
CA GLY A 364 9.37 -29.30 -23.63
C GLY A 364 8.70 -27.95 -23.83
N LEU A 365 9.38 -26.85 -23.47
CA LEU A 365 8.89 -25.49 -23.70
C LEU A 365 9.08 -25.04 -25.14
N VAL A 366 10.04 -25.65 -25.83
CA VAL A 366 10.28 -25.50 -27.26
C VAL A 366 10.42 -26.85 -27.93
N SER A 367 10.11 -26.91 -29.22
CA SER A 367 10.29 -28.12 -30.03
C SER A 367 11.76 -28.34 -30.40
N SER A 368 12.17 -29.60 -30.65
CA SER A 368 13.53 -29.88 -31.14
C SER A 368 13.77 -29.30 -32.54
N ARG A 369 12.77 -29.35 -33.42
CA ARG A 369 12.73 -28.53 -34.63
C ARG A 369 11.94 -27.26 -34.35
N LEU A 370 12.61 -26.12 -34.30
CA LEU A 370 11.99 -24.87 -33.90
C LEU A 370 10.93 -24.41 -34.91
N THR A 371 9.80 -23.96 -34.36
CA THR A 371 8.70 -23.32 -35.08
C THR A 371 8.72 -21.80 -34.83
N ASP A 372 7.90 -21.04 -35.57
CA ASP A 372 7.75 -19.59 -35.32
C ASP A 372 7.29 -19.31 -33.88
N ARG A 373 6.40 -20.15 -33.34
CA ARG A 373 5.95 -20.05 -31.94
C ARG A 373 7.10 -20.27 -30.94
N ASP A 374 8.01 -21.20 -31.24
CA ASP A 374 9.18 -21.45 -30.39
C ASP A 374 10.14 -20.26 -30.46
N LEU A 375 10.35 -19.69 -31.65
CA LEU A 375 11.16 -18.49 -31.83
C LEU A 375 10.57 -17.30 -31.05
N ASP A 376 9.25 -17.07 -31.14
CA ASP A 376 8.55 -16.03 -30.38
C ASP A 376 8.75 -16.21 -28.87
N PHE A 377 8.66 -17.44 -28.36
CA PHE A 377 8.93 -17.74 -26.95
C PHE A 377 10.37 -17.41 -26.57
N LEU A 378 11.34 -17.89 -27.36
CA LEU A 378 12.76 -17.69 -27.09
C LEU A 378 13.13 -16.20 -27.14
N GLN A 379 12.55 -15.42 -28.05
CA GLN A 379 12.79 -13.97 -28.16
C GLN A 379 12.07 -13.18 -27.08
N LYS A 380 10.81 -13.54 -26.75
CA LYS A 380 10.03 -12.91 -25.67
C LYS A 380 10.79 -12.91 -24.35
N PHE A 381 11.46 -14.00 -24.03
CA PHE A 381 12.26 -14.14 -22.81
C PHE A 381 13.75 -13.83 -23.02
N GLY A 382 14.16 -13.34 -24.20
CA GLY A 382 15.55 -12.95 -24.47
C GLY A 382 16.54 -14.10 -24.53
N ILE A 383 16.07 -15.35 -24.59
CA ILE A 383 16.91 -16.53 -24.81
C ILE A 383 17.54 -16.44 -26.21
N PHE A 384 16.79 -15.99 -27.21
CA PHE A 384 17.30 -15.64 -28.54
C PHE A 384 17.32 -14.11 -28.73
N ARG A 385 18.21 -13.65 -29.60
CA ARG A 385 18.25 -12.24 -30.04
C ARG A 385 17.03 -11.92 -30.89
N ASP A 386 16.51 -10.70 -30.72
CA ASP A 386 15.35 -10.19 -31.47
C ASP A 386 15.60 -10.10 -33.00
N SER A 387 16.87 -10.14 -33.42
CA SER A 387 17.27 -10.11 -34.84
C SER A 387 17.28 -11.48 -35.53
N VAL A 388 17.06 -12.57 -34.79
CA VAL A 388 16.98 -13.92 -35.37
C VAL A 388 15.63 -14.09 -36.07
N VAL A 389 15.62 -14.62 -37.28
CA VAL A 389 14.39 -14.89 -38.04
C VAL A 389 14.38 -16.36 -38.47
N LEU A 390 13.21 -17.02 -38.43
CA LEU A 390 13.04 -18.37 -38.94
C LEU A 390 12.45 -18.32 -40.36
N GLU A 391 13.15 -18.91 -41.33
CA GLU A 391 12.70 -18.99 -42.72
C GLU A 391 12.93 -20.42 -43.25
N ASP A 392 11.88 -21.09 -43.71
CA ASP A 392 11.95 -22.44 -44.29
C ASP A 392 12.75 -23.46 -43.43
N GLY A 393 12.65 -23.36 -42.10
CA GLY A 393 13.37 -24.24 -41.15
C GLY A 393 14.84 -23.84 -40.91
N VAL A 394 15.25 -22.65 -41.33
CA VAL A 394 16.60 -22.09 -41.15
C VAL A 394 16.52 -20.81 -40.32
N LEU A 395 17.31 -20.76 -39.24
CA LEU A 395 17.53 -19.54 -38.46
C LEU A 395 18.50 -18.64 -39.22
N ARG A 396 18.06 -17.42 -39.52
CA ARG A 396 18.85 -16.34 -40.11
C ARG A 396 19.34 -15.41 -39.01
N CYS A 397 20.65 -15.30 -38.86
CA CYS A 397 21.28 -14.39 -37.90
C CYS A 397 21.65 -13.05 -38.54
N ALA A 398 21.82 -12.01 -37.72
CA ALA A 398 22.16 -10.66 -38.18
C ALA A 398 23.51 -10.57 -38.93
N ASP A 399 24.41 -11.53 -38.71
CA ASP A 399 25.69 -11.64 -39.41
C ASP A 399 25.60 -12.38 -40.76
N GLY A 400 24.39 -12.76 -41.18
CA GLY A 400 24.13 -13.49 -42.43
C GLY A 400 24.26 -15.01 -42.30
N THR A 401 24.60 -15.55 -41.12
CA THR A 401 24.71 -16.99 -40.89
C THR A 401 23.34 -17.65 -40.99
N GLY A 402 23.26 -18.77 -41.71
CA GLY A 402 22.06 -19.62 -41.80
C GLY A 402 22.30 -20.93 -41.07
N ILE A 403 21.44 -21.26 -40.11
CA ILE A 403 21.60 -22.44 -39.26
C ILE A 403 20.33 -23.28 -39.33
N VAL A 404 20.43 -24.58 -39.56
CA VAL A 404 19.27 -25.48 -39.53
C VAL A 404 18.65 -25.43 -38.13
N ALA A 405 17.35 -25.13 -38.04
CA ALA A 405 16.61 -24.91 -36.80
C ALA A 405 16.29 -26.23 -36.06
N ASP A 406 17.29 -27.06 -35.84
CA ASP A 406 17.21 -28.40 -35.27
C ASP A 406 18.16 -28.50 -34.07
N LEU A 407 17.60 -28.47 -32.87
CA LEU A 407 18.32 -28.51 -31.59
C LEU A 407 18.87 -29.90 -31.25
N GLU A 408 18.43 -30.96 -31.93
CA GLU A 408 18.99 -32.32 -31.79
C GLU A 408 20.25 -32.52 -32.64
N ASN A 409 20.48 -31.65 -33.64
CA ASN A 409 21.68 -31.68 -34.44
C ASN A 409 22.85 -30.99 -33.68
N PRO A 410 23.95 -31.70 -33.36
CA PRO A 410 25.04 -31.12 -32.57
C PRO A 410 25.74 -29.93 -33.24
N GLU A 411 25.87 -29.93 -34.56
CA GLU A 411 26.49 -28.84 -35.32
C GLU A 411 25.59 -27.59 -35.31
N SER A 412 24.28 -27.78 -35.53
CA SER A 412 23.30 -26.69 -35.38
C SER A 412 23.32 -26.10 -33.98
N LEU A 413 23.33 -26.94 -32.93
CA LEU A 413 23.33 -26.48 -31.55
C LEU A 413 24.57 -25.64 -31.21
N GLU A 414 25.75 -26.04 -31.68
CA GLU A 414 27.00 -25.27 -31.53
C GLU A 414 26.91 -23.90 -32.22
N GLN A 415 26.35 -23.85 -33.42
CA GLN A 415 26.16 -22.59 -34.16
C GLN A 415 25.10 -21.69 -33.51
N ILE A 416 23.98 -22.27 -33.05
CA ILE A 416 22.91 -21.54 -32.33
C ILE A 416 23.47 -20.91 -31.06
N ALA A 417 24.25 -21.66 -30.29
CA ALA A 417 24.91 -21.18 -29.09
C ALA A 417 25.82 -19.96 -29.35
N ARG A 418 26.45 -19.89 -30.53
CA ARG A 418 27.35 -18.78 -30.92
C ARG A 418 26.62 -17.57 -31.48
N HIS A 419 25.61 -17.78 -32.32
CA HIS A 419 25.06 -16.72 -33.17
C HIS A 419 23.66 -16.26 -32.75
N CYS A 420 22.86 -17.12 -32.11
CA CYS A 420 21.44 -16.85 -31.85
C CYS A 420 21.14 -16.40 -30.42
N LEU A 421 21.91 -16.85 -29.43
CA LEU A 421 21.60 -16.58 -28.02
C LEU A 421 21.64 -15.09 -27.69
N GLY A 422 20.65 -14.65 -26.89
CA GLY A 422 20.67 -13.34 -26.24
C GLY A 422 21.64 -13.30 -25.06
N ASP A 423 21.72 -12.15 -24.39
CA ASP A 423 22.67 -11.94 -23.29
C ASP A 423 22.05 -12.18 -21.91
N SER A 424 20.77 -11.86 -21.74
CA SER A 424 20.07 -11.94 -20.46
C SER A 424 18.59 -12.26 -20.60
N LEU A 425 18.05 -12.90 -19.56
CA LEU A 425 16.64 -13.28 -19.49
C LEU A 425 15.75 -12.03 -19.35
N LYS A 426 14.88 -11.79 -20.34
CA LYS A 426 13.95 -10.64 -20.41
C LYS A 426 12.60 -10.95 -19.78
N GLY A 427 11.84 -9.90 -19.45
CA GLY A 427 10.45 -10.02 -18.97
C GLY A 427 10.32 -10.38 -17.49
N GLY A 428 11.40 -10.24 -16.71
CA GLY A 428 11.38 -10.46 -15.26
C GLY A 428 10.67 -9.32 -14.53
N ILE A 429 9.65 -9.64 -13.74
CA ILE A 429 8.90 -8.72 -12.89
C ILE A 429 9.35 -8.88 -11.44
N VAL A 430 9.62 -7.77 -10.74
CA VAL A 430 9.98 -7.79 -9.31
C VAL A 430 8.83 -7.33 -8.42
N LEU A 431 7.79 -6.71 -8.98
CA LEU A 431 6.63 -6.21 -8.25
C LEU A 431 5.37 -6.32 -9.10
N HIS A 432 4.37 -7.05 -8.60
CA HIS A 432 2.98 -6.95 -9.06
C HIS A 432 2.16 -6.17 -8.03
N ALA A 433 1.41 -5.16 -8.48
CA ALA A 433 0.56 -4.32 -7.63
C ALA A 433 -0.76 -3.91 -8.29
N GLY A 434 -1.83 -3.74 -7.51
CA GLY A 434 -3.16 -3.37 -8.03
C GLY A 434 -3.36 -1.86 -8.22
N PHE A 435 -2.78 -1.04 -7.36
CA PHE A 435 -2.80 0.42 -7.43
C PHE A 435 -1.62 1.00 -6.63
N PHE A 436 -1.32 2.29 -6.75
CA PHE A 436 -0.28 2.93 -5.94
C PHE A 436 -0.82 4.11 -5.13
N LEU A 437 -0.20 4.32 -3.97
CA LEU A 437 -0.44 5.49 -3.13
C LEU A 437 0.83 5.80 -2.35
N GLY A 438 1.31 7.04 -2.45
CA GLY A 438 2.53 7.46 -1.78
C GLY A 438 2.78 8.97 -1.87
N PRO A 439 3.91 9.45 -1.33
CA PRO A 439 4.30 10.85 -1.40
C PRO A 439 4.63 11.26 -2.84
N GLN A 440 4.67 12.57 -3.13
CA GLN A 440 4.96 13.08 -4.47
C GLN A 440 6.32 12.61 -5.01
N ALA A 441 7.31 12.43 -4.13
CA ALA A 441 8.62 11.90 -4.48
C ALA A 441 8.56 10.48 -5.09
N MET A 442 7.60 9.66 -4.64
CA MET A 442 7.35 8.33 -5.23
C MET A 442 6.89 8.47 -6.67
N TYR A 443 5.89 9.31 -6.93
CA TYR A 443 5.35 9.52 -8.27
C TYR A 443 6.39 10.13 -9.21
N GLN A 444 7.19 11.07 -8.71
CA GLN A 444 8.30 11.64 -9.46
C GLN A 444 9.32 10.57 -9.87
N GLN A 445 9.78 9.73 -8.92
CA GLN A 445 10.73 8.67 -9.23
C GLN A 445 10.17 7.69 -10.27
N LEU A 446 8.87 7.35 -10.20
CA LEU A 446 8.23 6.47 -11.19
C LEU A 446 8.14 7.11 -12.58
N ARG A 447 7.85 8.41 -12.69
CA ARG A 447 7.85 9.13 -13.97
C ARG A 447 9.23 9.23 -14.61
N GLU A 448 10.26 9.40 -13.78
CA GLU A 448 11.66 9.54 -14.22
C GLU A 448 12.36 8.18 -14.38
N MET A 449 11.71 7.07 -14.01
CA MET A 449 12.28 5.74 -14.07
C MET A 449 12.60 5.33 -15.52
N PRO A 450 13.82 4.85 -15.81
CA PRO A 450 14.15 4.32 -17.13
C PRO A 450 13.20 3.20 -17.53
N GLU A 451 12.82 3.14 -18.82
CA GLU A 451 11.84 2.18 -19.32
C GLU A 451 12.15 0.72 -18.95
N ALA A 452 13.42 0.31 -19.05
CA ALA A 452 13.85 -1.05 -18.72
C ALA A 452 13.58 -1.40 -17.25
N GLU A 453 13.68 -0.43 -16.34
CA GLU A 453 13.41 -0.61 -14.92
C GLU A 453 11.91 -0.53 -14.64
N ALA A 454 11.20 0.40 -15.28
CA ALA A 454 9.74 0.54 -15.15
C ALA A 454 9.00 -0.73 -15.61
N LYS A 455 9.51 -1.43 -16.63
CA LYS A 455 8.98 -2.72 -17.10
C LYS A 455 9.11 -3.85 -16.08
N LYS A 456 9.97 -3.73 -15.05
CA LYS A 456 10.07 -4.71 -13.96
C LYS A 456 8.96 -4.55 -12.92
N ILE A 457 8.16 -3.49 -13.01
CA ILE A 457 7.00 -3.25 -12.15
C ILE A 457 5.74 -3.44 -13.00
N CYS A 458 4.90 -4.39 -12.62
CA CYS A 458 3.64 -4.69 -13.29
C CYS A 458 2.48 -4.20 -12.43
N MET A 459 1.84 -3.11 -12.84
CA MET A 459 0.54 -2.75 -12.27
C MET A 459 -0.53 -3.60 -12.97
N THR A 460 -1.24 -4.44 -12.22
CA THR A 460 -2.11 -5.50 -12.75
C THR A 460 -3.44 -5.56 -11.99
N ASP A 461 -4.33 -6.47 -12.36
CA ASP A 461 -5.66 -6.58 -11.79
C ASP A 461 -5.65 -7.04 -10.31
N ILE A 462 -6.71 -6.71 -9.56
CA ILE A 462 -6.82 -7.03 -8.14
C ILE A 462 -7.03 -8.53 -7.94
N ALA A 463 -7.75 -9.19 -8.86
CA ALA A 463 -7.91 -10.64 -8.81
C ALA A 463 -6.55 -11.36 -8.85
N TYR A 464 -5.58 -10.88 -9.62
CA TYR A 464 -4.25 -11.44 -9.69
C TYR A 464 -3.58 -11.31 -8.33
N VAL A 465 -3.44 -10.09 -7.79
CA VAL A 465 -2.65 -9.86 -6.55
C VAL A 465 -3.34 -10.36 -5.28
N ASN A 466 -4.68 -10.38 -5.22
CA ASN A 466 -5.44 -10.70 -4.00
C ASN A 466 -6.00 -12.14 -3.95
N GLN A 467 -5.84 -12.96 -4.99
CA GLN A 467 -6.29 -14.36 -4.92
C GLN A 467 -5.44 -15.30 -5.78
N LEU A 468 -5.75 -16.59 -5.68
CA LEU A 468 -5.16 -17.64 -6.51
C LEU A 468 -6.08 -18.07 -7.65
N TYR A 469 -7.40 -17.82 -7.53
CA TYR A 469 -8.36 -18.24 -8.54
C TYR A 469 -8.08 -17.57 -9.88
N GLY A 470 -7.98 -18.36 -10.94
CA GLY A 470 -7.66 -17.90 -12.30
C GLY A 470 -6.16 -17.90 -12.64
N CYS A 471 -5.27 -17.86 -11.65
CA CYS A 471 -3.81 -17.81 -11.86
C CYS A 471 -3.03 -18.77 -10.95
N GLU A 472 -3.68 -19.81 -10.41
CA GLU A 472 -3.16 -20.60 -9.30
C GLU A 472 -1.78 -21.22 -9.57
N GLU A 473 -1.61 -21.84 -10.74
CA GLU A 473 -0.36 -22.50 -11.12
C GLU A 473 0.81 -21.50 -11.08
N ILE A 474 0.70 -20.38 -11.80
CA ILE A 474 1.76 -19.39 -11.86
C ILE A 474 1.94 -18.68 -10.52
N ALA A 475 0.86 -18.34 -9.82
CA ALA A 475 0.92 -17.69 -8.52
C ALA A 475 1.64 -18.56 -7.48
N ARG A 476 1.42 -19.88 -7.48
CA ARG A 476 2.14 -20.82 -6.59
C ARG A 476 3.64 -20.87 -6.90
N LEU A 477 4.00 -20.85 -8.18
CA LEU A 477 5.39 -20.85 -8.61
C LEU A 477 6.11 -19.55 -8.24
N GLN A 478 5.43 -18.41 -8.34
CA GLN A 478 6.02 -17.10 -8.08
C GLN A 478 6.03 -16.74 -6.58
N ARG A 479 4.93 -17.01 -5.86
CA ARG A 479 4.69 -16.57 -4.47
C ARG A 479 5.30 -17.51 -3.42
N GLN A 480 6.58 -17.82 -3.58
CA GLN A 480 7.31 -18.69 -2.66
C GLN A 480 7.52 -18.02 -1.29
N LYS A 481 7.34 -18.81 -0.21
CA LYS A 481 7.59 -18.38 1.17
C LYS A 481 6.96 -17.01 1.51
N ALA A 482 5.75 -16.77 1.03
CA ALA A 482 5.12 -15.45 1.06
C ALA A 482 4.86 -14.95 2.50
N ARG A 483 5.11 -13.67 2.75
CA ARG A 483 4.78 -12.96 3.99
C ARG A 483 3.75 -11.89 3.66
N PHE A 484 2.51 -12.16 4.04
CA PHE A 484 1.42 -11.21 3.87
C PHE A 484 1.18 -10.48 5.19
N ILE A 485 1.60 -9.22 5.24
CA ILE A 485 1.66 -8.46 6.49
C ILE A 485 0.59 -7.37 6.48
N ASN A 486 -0.30 -7.43 7.46
CA ASN A 486 -1.43 -6.51 7.57
C ASN A 486 -1.50 -5.92 8.98
N THR A 487 -1.93 -4.67 9.10
CA THR A 487 -2.22 -4.04 10.39
C THR A 487 -3.60 -4.48 10.89
N THR A 488 -3.73 -4.71 12.20
CA THR A 488 -5.01 -4.97 12.87
C THR A 488 -5.17 -4.04 14.07
N ILE A 489 -6.42 -3.70 14.41
CA ILE A 489 -6.73 -2.79 15.52
C ILE A 489 -6.67 -3.55 16.84
N MET A 490 -7.30 -4.73 16.90
CA MET A 490 -7.39 -5.56 18.10
C MET A 490 -7.28 -7.04 17.77
N VAL A 491 -6.83 -7.82 18.75
CA VAL A 491 -6.77 -9.28 18.70
C VAL A 491 -7.33 -9.84 20.02
N SER A 492 -8.28 -10.76 19.93
CA SER A 492 -8.79 -11.49 21.09
C SER A 492 -7.79 -12.55 21.55
N LEU A 493 -7.79 -12.92 22.83
CA LEU A 493 -6.98 -14.03 23.37
C LEU A 493 -7.34 -15.38 22.75
N LEU A 494 -8.49 -15.49 22.07
CA LEU A 494 -8.87 -16.65 21.28
C LEU A 494 -8.34 -16.60 19.84
N GLY A 495 -7.68 -15.52 19.43
CA GLY A 495 -6.98 -15.37 18.15
C GLY A 495 -7.84 -14.83 17.00
N ALA A 496 -9.08 -14.38 17.25
CA ALA A 496 -9.82 -13.58 16.27
C ALA A 496 -9.34 -12.13 16.27
N ALA A 497 -9.34 -11.48 15.11
CA ALA A 497 -8.86 -10.11 14.94
C ALA A 497 -9.94 -9.17 14.38
N CYS A 498 -9.86 -7.90 14.77
CA CYS A 498 -10.74 -6.82 14.33
C CYS A 498 -9.90 -5.69 13.72
N SER A 499 -10.21 -5.33 12.48
CA SER A 499 -9.43 -4.36 11.68
C SER A 499 -10.24 -3.17 11.16
N ASP A 500 -11.58 -3.24 11.14
CA ASP A 500 -12.40 -2.26 10.40
C ASP A 500 -13.61 -1.69 11.17
N GLY A 501 -13.95 -2.20 12.36
CA GLY A 501 -15.22 -1.88 13.02
C GLY A 501 -15.17 -1.69 14.54
N LEU A 502 -16.19 -1.02 15.06
CA LEU A 502 -16.48 -0.89 16.48
C LEU A 502 -17.42 -1.99 16.97
N GLU A 503 -17.42 -2.25 18.27
CA GLU A 503 -18.30 -3.24 18.92
C GLU A 503 -19.80 -2.92 18.76
N ASP A 504 -20.16 -1.65 18.55
CA ASP A 504 -21.53 -1.22 18.28
C ASP A 504 -21.93 -1.28 16.79
N GLY A 505 -21.11 -1.92 15.95
CA GLY A 505 -21.37 -2.14 14.54
C GLY A 505 -20.94 -1.00 13.61
N ARG A 506 -20.55 0.16 14.14
CA ARG A 506 -20.05 1.27 13.31
C ARG A 506 -18.72 0.93 12.65
N LYS A 507 -18.55 1.38 11.42
CA LYS A 507 -17.36 1.18 10.60
C LYS A 507 -16.35 2.29 10.81
N ILE A 508 -15.12 1.87 11.11
CA ILE A 508 -13.96 2.75 11.24
C ILE A 508 -13.39 3.03 9.85
N SER A 509 -13.21 1.98 9.04
CA SER A 509 -12.59 2.03 7.71
C SER A 509 -13.22 1.00 6.77
N GLY A 510 -12.48 -0.04 6.37
CA GLY A 510 -12.97 -1.18 5.60
C GLY A 510 -11.99 -2.35 5.65
N VAL A 511 -12.46 -3.54 5.24
CA VAL A 511 -11.65 -4.77 5.30
C VAL A 511 -10.55 -4.83 4.23
N GLY A 512 -10.73 -4.13 3.10
CA GLY A 512 -9.80 -4.14 1.97
C GLY A 512 -9.50 -5.56 1.46
N GLY A 513 -8.25 -5.85 1.13
CA GLY A 513 -7.77 -7.21 0.82
C GLY A 513 -7.27 -8.02 2.01
N GLN A 514 -7.45 -7.59 3.27
CA GLN A 514 -6.84 -8.29 4.41
C GLN A 514 -7.23 -9.78 4.47
N TYR A 515 -8.53 -10.08 4.32
CA TYR A 515 -9.03 -11.46 4.31
C TYR A 515 -8.39 -12.30 3.20
N ASN A 516 -8.28 -11.71 2.00
CA ASN A 516 -7.72 -12.35 0.82
C ASN A 516 -6.29 -12.85 1.05
N PHE A 517 -5.43 -11.98 1.58
CA PHE A 517 -4.06 -12.32 1.91
C PHE A 517 -3.94 -13.33 3.06
N VAL A 518 -4.82 -13.23 4.06
CA VAL A 518 -4.91 -14.24 5.13
C VAL A 518 -5.25 -15.60 4.54
N ALA A 519 -6.28 -15.69 3.69
CA ALA A 519 -6.69 -16.95 3.06
C ALA A 519 -5.58 -17.54 2.17
N MET A 520 -4.90 -16.70 1.36
CA MET A 520 -3.77 -17.15 0.54
C MET A 520 -2.61 -17.68 1.37
N ALA A 521 -2.33 -17.12 2.54
CA ALA A 521 -1.29 -17.65 3.44
C ALA A 521 -1.56 -19.09 3.90
N HIS A 522 -2.83 -19.48 4.01
CA HIS A 522 -3.20 -20.85 4.36
C HIS A 522 -3.10 -21.80 3.16
N ALA A 523 -3.31 -21.29 1.95
CA ALA A 523 -3.32 -22.07 0.71
C ALA A 523 -1.93 -22.25 0.06
N LEU A 524 -1.01 -21.30 0.27
CA LEU A 524 0.35 -21.33 -0.30
C LEU A 524 1.34 -22.04 0.63
N GLU A 525 2.20 -22.86 0.04
CA GLU A 525 3.25 -23.57 0.77
C GLU A 525 4.30 -22.58 1.32
N GLY A 526 4.68 -22.77 2.59
CA GLY A 526 5.63 -21.90 3.27
C GLY A 526 5.17 -20.46 3.48
N ALA A 527 3.94 -20.10 3.10
CA ALA A 527 3.39 -18.78 3.32
C ALA A 527 2.92 -18.57 4.77
N ARG A 528 2.89 -17.30 5.20
CA ARG A 528 2.41 -16.89 6.52
C ARG A 528 1.61 -15.60 6.42
N SER A 529 0.53 -15.55 7.19
CA SER A 529 -0.23 -14.33 7.47
C SER A 529 0.29 -13.73 8.76
N ILE A 530 0.66 -12.45 8.72
CA ILE A 530 1.23 -11.73 9.86
C ILE A 530 0.34 -10.52 10.13
N LEU A 531 -0.29 -10.49 11.32
CA LEU A 531 -1.08 -9.36 11.79
C LEU A 531 -0.29 -8.53 12.79
N MET A 532 -0.04 -7.27 12.46
CA MET A 532 0.63 -6.30 13.32
C MET A 532 -0.41 -5.55 14.16
N CYS A 533 -0.27 -5.61 15.48
CA CYS A 533 -1.15 -4.98 16.44
C CYS A 533 -0.31 -4.19 17.44
N ARG A 534 -0.56 -2.88 17.57
CA ARG A 534 -0.03 -2.14 18.74
C ARG A 534 -0.68 -2.71 19.99
N SER A 535 0.08 -3.06 21.02
CA SER A 535 -0.47 -3.77 22.19
C SER A 535 -1.50 -2.95 22.99
N THR A 536 -1.46 -1.62 22.85
CA THR A 536 -2.34 -0.67 23.56
C THR A 536 -2.85 0.45 22.65
N ARG A 537 -3.92 1.11 23.09
CA ARG A 537 -4.46 2.35 22.53
C ARG A 537 -4.75 3.35 23.65
N THR A 538 -4.75 4.63 23.31
CA THR A 538 -5.00 5.71 24.27
C THR A 538 -6.17 6.58 23.82
N LYS A 539 -7.08 6.89 24.74
CA LYS A 539 -8.17 7.85 24.55
C LYS A 539 -8.21 8.83 25.72
N GLY A 540 -7.76 10.07 25.50
CA GLY A 540 -7.50 11.01 26.60
C GLY A 540 -6.40 10.48 27.50
N ASP A 541 -6.62 10.47 28.82
CA ASP A 541 -5.68 9.92 29.79
C ASP A 541 -5.83 8.40 30.00
N ASN A 542 -6.79 7.76 29.31
CA ASN A 542 -7.09 6.33 29.50
C ASN A 542 -6.35 5.47 28.47
N VAL A 543 -5.46 4.61 28.96
CA VAL A 543 -4.78 3.56 28.18
C VAL A 543 -5.57 2.26 28.28
N SER A 544 -5.74 1.55 27.18
CA SER A 544 -6.43 0.26 27.12
C SER A 544 -5.65 -0.73 26.26
N SER A 545 -5.74 -2.02 26.57
CA SER A 545 -5.11 -3.05 25.74
C SER A 545 -5.88 -3.28 24.44
N ASN A 546 -5.14 -3.56 23.37
CA ASN A 546 -5.66 -4.07 22.10
C ASN A 546 -5.57 -5.59 22.00
N ILE A 547 -4.83 -6.24 22.91
CA ILE A 547 -5.02 -7.66 23.20
C ILE A 547 -6.16 -7.77 24.21
N VAL A 548 -7.30 -8.30 23.76
CA VAL A 548 -8.55 -8.30 24.54
C VAL A 548 -9.00 -9.73 24.81
N TRP A 549 -9.88 -9.95 25.79
CA TRP A 549 -10.49 -11.27 25.97
C TRP A 549 -11.45 -11.62 24.82
N ASN A 550 -12.35 -10.68 24.50
CA ASN A 550 -13.35 -10.80 23.44
C ASN A 550 -13.65 -9.41 22.84
N TYR A 551 -14.22 -9.36 21.64
CA TYR A 551 -14.68 -8.13 20.99
C TYR A 551 -15.87 -8.41 20.07
N GLY A 552 -16.90 -7.54 20.08
CA GLY A 552 -18.14 -7.75 19.31
C GLY A 552 -18.07 -7.58 17.80
N HIS A 553 -16.89 -7.30 17.22
CA HIS A 553 -16.67 -7.23 15.76
C HIS A 553 -15.50 -8.13 15.35
N THR A 554 -15.59 -8.79 14.21
CA THR A 554 -14.55 -9.72 13.73
C THR A 554 -14.33 -9.56 12.24
N SER A 555 -13.10 -9.24 11.85
CA SER A 555 -12.66 -9.18 10.45
C SER A 555 -11.99 -10.49 10.04
N ILE A 556 -11.09 -11.01 10.89
CA ILE A 556 -10.41 -12.30 10.70
C ILE A 556 -10.82 -13.27 11.80
N PRO A 557 -11.59 -14.33 11.49
CA PRO A 557 -12.03 -15.30 12.47
C PRO A 557 -10.87 -16.17 12.98
N ALA A 558 -11.00 -16.68 14.21
CA ALA A 558 -9.94 -17.40 14.91
C ALA A 558 -9.42 -18.67 14.19
N HIS A 559 -10.20 -19.28 13.29
CA HIS A 559 -9.73 -20.44 12.52
C HIS A 559 -8.74 -20.07 11.40
N LEU A 560 -8.65 -18.79 11.02
CA LEU A 560 -7.68 -18.26 10.06
C LEU A 560 -6.45 -17.62 10.72
N ARG A 561 -6.36 -17.64 12.05
CA ARG A 561 -5.22 -17.07 12.79
C ARG A 561 -3.91 -17.71 12.36
N ASP A 562 -2.87 -16.89 12.27
CA ASP A 562 -1.52 -17.36 11.97
C ASP A 562 -0.50 -16.67 12.89
N ILE A 563 0.17 -15.59 12.46
CA ILE A 563 1.14 -14.88 13.30
C ILE A 563 0.56 -13.53 13.74
N VAL A 564 0.74 -13.20 15.03
CA VAL A 564 0.45 -11.87 15.57
C VAL A 564 1.73 -11.26 16.11
N ILE A 565 1.99 -10.00 15.77
CA ILE A 565 3.13 -9.23 16.25
C ILE A 565 2.63 -8.02 17.04
N THR A 566 3.21 -7.80 18.21
CA THR A 566 3.19 -6.50 18.90
C THR A 566 4.60 -5.97 19.03
N GLU A 567 4.76 -4.78 19.61
CA GLU A 567 6.06 -4.20 19.95
C GLU A 567 6.87 -5.07 20.93
N TYR A 568 6.24 -6.05 21.58
CA TYR A 568 6.86 -6.93 22.56
C TYR A 568 7.28 -8.29 22.01
N GLY A 569 6.84 -8.67 20.81
CA GLY A 569 7.27 -9.94 20.21
C GLY A 569 6.32 -10.59 19.22
N ILE A 570 6.55 -11.88 19.01
CA ILE A 570 5.91 -12.70 17.96
C ILE A 570 5.12 -13.84 18.60
N ALA A 571 3.85 -13.97 18.24
CA ALA A 571 3.00 -15.10 18.62
C ALA A 571 2.59 -15.90 17.38
N MET A 572 3.11 -17.13 17.23
CA MET A 572 2.64 -18.09 16.22
C MET A 572 1.41 -18.84 16.75
N LEU A 573 0.29 -18.80 16.04
CA LEU A 573 -1.00 -19.30 16.53
C LEU A 573 -1.61 -20.41 15.65
N ARG A 574 -1.14 -20.55 14.40
CA ARG A 574 -1.63 -21.58 13.46
C ARG A 574 -1.41 -22.98 14.04
N GLY A 575 -2.46 -23.81 13.98
CA GLY A 575 -2.44 -25.20 14.45
C GLY A 575 -2.32 -25.39 15.97
N GLN A 576 -2.28 -24.32 16.76
CA GLN A 576 -2.11 -24.41 18.21
C GLN A 576 -3.44 -24.62 18.95
N ARG A 577 -3.38 -25.29 20.10
CA ARG A 577 -4.53 -25.43 21.02
C ARG A 577 -4.84 -24.07 21.63
N GLU A 578 -6.10 -23.83 22.00
CA GLU A 578 -6.52 -22.52 22.55
C GLU A 578 -5.70 -22.08 23.77
N LYS A 579 -5.38 -22.98 24.70
CA LYS A 579 -4.54 -22.64 25.86
C LYS A 579 -3.15 -22.13 25.47
N ASP A 580 -2.57 -22.67 24.40
CA ASP A 580 -1.24 -22.28 23.91
C ASP A 580 -1.34 -20.96 23.14
N VAL A 581 -2.45 -20.72 22.42
CA VAL A 581 -2.73 -19.42 21.79
C VAL A 581 -2.89 -18.32 22.81
N ILE A 582 -3.67 -18.56 23.87
CA ILE A 582 -3.83 -17.62 24.98
C ILE A 582 -2.48 -17.32 25.62
N ALA A 583 -1.69 -18.36 25.95
CA ALA A 583 -0.36 -18.20 26.50
C ALA A 583 0.56 -17.35 25.60
N ARG A 584 0.59 -17.62 24.29
CA ARG A 584 1.43 -16.88 23.33
C ARG A 584 0.98 -15.43 23.15
N LEU A 585 -0.32 -15.15 23.15
CA LEU A 585 -0.84 -13.77 23.08
C LEU A 585 -0.59 -13.00 24.38
N LEU A 586 -0.70 -13.65 25.54
CA LEU A 586 -0.31 -13.05 26.82
C LEU A 586 1.19 -12.66 26.82
N ASN A 587 2.05 -13.52 26.26
CA ASN A 587 3.51 -13.27 26.20
C ASN A 587 3.89 -12.02 25.38
N ILE A 588 3.01 -11.54 24.49
CA ILE A 588 3.22 -10.35 23.68
C ILE A 588 2.24 -9.20 24.04
N ALA A 589 1.47 -9.36 25.11
CA ALA A 589 0.63 -8.31 25.65
C ALA A 589 1.45 -7.35 26.53
N ASP A 590 0.97 -6.12 26.68
CA ASP A 590 1.53 -5.15 27.62
C ASP A 590 1.34 -5.64 29.07
N SER A 591 2.42 -5.63 29.86
CA SER A 591 2.42 -6.19 31.21
C SER A 591 1.46 -5.50 32.18
N ARG A 592 1.02 -4.27 31.88
CA ARG A 592 -0.01 -3.58 32.68
C ARG A 592 -1.37 -4.29 32.60
N PHE A 593 -1.62 -5.10 31.57
CA PHE A 593 -2.90 -5.77 31.31
C PHE A 593 -2.81 -7.30 31.33
N GLN A 594 -1.60 -7.88 31.32
CA GLN A 594 -1.36 -9.32 31.31
C GLN A 594 -2.11 -10.08 32.42
N GLU A 595 -2.06 -9.58 33.66
CA GLU A 595 -2.68 -10.27 34.80
C GLU A 595 -4.21 -10.31 34.67
N SER A 596 -4.85 -9.19 34.34
CA SER A 596 -6.31 -9.14 34.19
C SER A 596 -6.81 -9.99 33.02
N LEU A 597 -6.03 -10.08 31.94
CA LEU A 597 -6.30 -10.97 30.80
C LEU A 597 -6.14 -12.45 31.18
N LEU A 598 -5.09 -12.79 31.95
CA LEU A 598 -4.88 -14.14 32.45
C LEU A 598 -6.02 -14.59 33.36
N GLN A 599 -6.49 -13.71 34.26
CA GLN A 599 -7.62 -14.02 35.15
C GLN A 599 -8.91 -14.29 34.38
N GLN A 600 -9.18 -13.53 33.29
CA GLN A 600 -10.31 -13.82 32.41
C GLN A 600 -10.19 -15.20 31.75
N ALA A 601 -9.00 -15.57 31.28
CA ALA A 601 -8.76 -16.89 30.69
C ALA A 601 -8.90 -18.04 31.70
N LYS A 602 -8.43 -17.85 32.94
CA LYS A 602 -8.60 -18.82 34.03
C LYS A 602 -10.07 -18.97 34.43
N ALA A 603 -10.78 -17.85 34.59
CA ALA A 603 -12.21 -17.85 34.91
C ALA A 603 -13.05 -18.59 33.85
N ALA A 604 -12.67 -18.50 32.58
CA ALA A 604 -13.30 -19.22 31.49
C ALA A 604 -12.87 -20.70 31.34
N GLY A 605 -11.93 -21.19 32.16
CA GLY A 605 -11.39 -22.54 32.06
C GLY A 605 -10.59 -22.81 30.78
N LYS A 606 -10.11 -21.76 30.11
CA LYS A 606 -9.40 -21.85 28.81
C LYS A 606 -7.88 -21.96 28.97
N ILE A 607 -7.37 -21.80 30.18
CA ILE A 607 -5.97 -22.03 30.55
C ILE A 607 -5.90 -22.65 31.96
N ALA A 608 -4.81 -23.34 32.27
CA ALA A 608 -4.66 -24.02 33.56
C ALA A 608 -4.68 -23.01 34.73
N ALA A 609 -5.31 -23.39 35.84
CA ALA A 609 -5.47 -22.50 36.99
C ALA A 609 -4.13 -22.10 37.63
N ASP A 610 -3.14 -22.98 37.55
CA ASP A 610 -1.76 -22.83 37.99
C ASP A 610 -0.82 -22.24 36.92
N TYR A 611 -1.31 -21.96 35.71
CA TYR A 611 -0.49 -21.32 34.69
C TYR A 611 -0.04 -19.93 35.15
N GLU A 612 1.24 -19.65 34.96
CA GLU A 612 1.86 -18.34 35.12
C GLU A 612 2.50 -17.91 33.82
N ILE A 613 2.45 -16.60 33.52
CA ILE A 613 3.16 -16.04 32.37
C ILE A 613 4.67 -16.16 32.64
N PRO A 614 5.47 -16.74 31.73
CA PRO A 614 6.90 -16.92 31.97
C PRO A 614 7.61 -15.59 32.24
N GLU A 615 8.59 -15.60 33.15
CA GLU A 615 9.24 -14.40 33.69
C GLU A 615 9.77 -13.45 32.61
N GLN A 616 10.37 -14.00 31.55
CA GLN A 616 10.92 -13.23 30.43
C GLN A 616 9.88 -12.37 29.66
N TYR A 617 8.59 -12.62 29.85
CA TYR A 617 7.49 -11.87 29.22
C TYR A 617 6.76 -10.93 30.19
N ARG A 618 7.16 -10.85 31.47
CA ARG A 618 6.48 -10.04 32.50
C ARG A 618 6.97 -8.59 32.59
N ASN A 619 7.88 -8.19 31.69
CA ASN A 619 8.43 -6.83 31.60
C ASN A 619 8.21 -6.22 30.21
N ASN A 620 7.04 -6.47 29.63
CA ASN A 620 6.58 -5.88 28.38
C ASN A 620 5.98 -4.50 28.67
N THR A 621 6.85 -3.49 28.78
CA THR A 621 6.46 -2.11 29.11
C THR A 621 6.99 -1.11 28.08
N PRO A 622 6.26 -0.02 27.79
CA PRO A 622 6.74 1.00 26.86
C PRO A 622 8.01 1.68 27.38
N GLU A 623 8.16 1.84 28.70
CA GLU A 623 9.33 2.46 29.32
C GLU A 623 10.61 1.64 29.10
N ARG A 624 10.50 0.30 29.06
CA ARG A 624 11.63 -0.58 28.74
C ARG A 624 12.08 -0.36 27.29
N LEU A 625 11.14 -0.43 26.35
CA LEU A 625 11.45 -0.28 24.92
C LEU A 625 12.01 1.12 24.62
N GLU A 626 11.42 2.15 25.21
CA GLU A 626 11.86 3.53 25.03
C GLU A 626 13.27 3.77 25.60
N ARG A 627 13.61 3.17 26.75
CA ARG A 627 14.96 3.26 27.32
C ARG A 627 16.02 2.67 26.38
N ILE A 628 15.70 1.54 25.75
CA ILE A 628 16.58 0.88 24.78
C ILE A 628 16.69 1.74 23.52
N ALA A 629 15.56 2.16 22.94
CA ALA A 629 15.54 3.01 21.75
C ALA A 629 16.30 4.33 21.96
N ALA A 630 16.10 5.00 23.10
CA ALA A 630 16.78 6.26 23.42
C ALA A 630 18.31 6.11 23.50
N ARG A 631 18.82 4.96 23.94
CA ARG A 631 20.26 4.66 23.94
C ARG A 631 20.81 4.48 22.52
N LEU A 632 20.02 3.87 21.64
CA LEU A 632 20.41 3.53 20.26
C LEU A 632 20.25 4.70 19.28
N ARG A 633 19.35 5.66 19.55
CA ARG A 633 19.13 6.83 18.67
C ARG A 633 20.40 7.64 18.34
N PRO A 634 21.31 7.93 19.29
CA PRO A 634 22.59 8.58 18.99
C PRO A 634 23.47 7.86 17.96
N GLU A 635 23.27 6.55 17.74
CA GLU A 635 23.97 5.76 16.72
C GLU A 635 23.33 5.89 15.32
N GLY A 636 22.34 6.79 15.15
CA GLY A 636 21.59 6.96 13.92
C GLY A 636 20.49 5.92 13.70
N LEU A 637 20.04 5.26 14.77
CA LEU A 637 18.93 4.31 14.73
C LEU A 637 17.60 5.00 15.08
N PHE A 638 16.50 4.44 14.58
CA PHE A 638 15.13 4.90 14.85
C PHE A 638 14.86 6.39 14.58
N PRO A 639 15.23 6.92 13.39
CA PRO A 639 14.93 8.29 13.02
C PRO A 639 13.42 8.53 12.94
N LYS A 640 12.92 9.71 13.34
CA LYS A 640 11.48 9.98 13.29
C LYS A 640 10.85 9.78 11.90
N PHE A 641 11.60 10.10 10.85
CA PHE A 641 11.20 9.95 9.45
C PHE A 641 12.30 9.19 8.69
N PRO A 642 12.28 7.84 8.67
CA PRO A 642 13.37 7.03 8.11
C PRO A 642 13.60 7.24 6.61
N PHE A 643 12.60 7.78 5.91
CA PHE A 643 12.60 7.96 4.46
C PHE A 643 12.46 9.43 4.03
N GLY A 644 12.71 10.35 4.97
CA GLY A 644 12.45 11.77 4.77
C GLY A 644 11.01 12.16 5.10
N SER A 645 10.74 13.46 5.07
CA SER A 645 9.46 14.05 5.39
C SER A 645 9.14 15.14 4.38
N ASP A 646 7.85 15.32 4.08
CA ASP A 646 7.38 16.48 3.33
C ASP A 646 7.48 17.77 4.16
N PHE A 647 7.70 17.71 5.48
CA PHE A 647 7.88 18.89 6.32
C PHE A 647 9.25 19.55 6.10
N THR A 648 9.28 20.89 6.10
CA THR A 648 10.55 21.62 6.27
C THR A 648 11.13 21.36 7.68
N PRO A 649 12.42 21.62 7.93
CA PRO A 649 13.00 21.50 9.27
C PRO A 649 12.21 22.26 10.34
N GLU A 650 11.74 23.47 10.01
CA GLU A 650 10.92 24.30 10.89
C GLU A 650 9.54 23.69 11.12
N GLU A 651 8.90 23.17 10.06
CA GLU A 651 7.59 22.51 10.16
C GLU A 651 7.65 21.22 10.98
N ALA A 652 8.74 20.44 10.89
CA ALA A 652 8.90 19.23 11.67
C ALA A 652 8.96 19.52 13.18
N VAL A 653 9.65 20.59 13.56
CA VAL A 653 9.70 21.10 14.94
C VAL A 653 8.35 21.66 15.36
N LEU A 654 7.73 22.48 14.52
CA LEU A 654 6.41 23.05 14.80
C LEU A 654 5.33 21.97 14.96
N ALA A 655 5.38 20.89 14.18
CA ALA A 655 4.47 19.76 14.33
C ALA A 655 4.54 19.15 15.73
N ASP A 656 5.75 18.99 16.29
CA ASP A 656 5.95 18.48 17.65
C ASP A 656 5.46 19.45 18.71
N VAL A 657 5.79 20.73 18.55
CA VAL A 657 5.32 21.82 19.43
C VAL A 657 3.80 21.86 19.46
N LEU A 658 3.14 21.82 18.29
CA LEU A 658 1.69 21.86 18.17
C LEU A 658 1.03 20.61 18.73
N GLN A 659 1.62 19.43 18.51
CA GLN A 659 1.12 18.18 19.08
C GLN A 659 1.25 18.19 20.61
N SER A 660 2.37 18.66 21.15
CA SER A 660 2.56 18.83 22.60
C SER A 660 1.55 19.82 23.19
N LEU A 661 1.34 20.97 22.55
CA LEU A 661 0.32 21.94 22.94
C LEU A 661 -1.07 21.32 22.93
N LYS A 662 -1.43 20.55 21.89
CA LYS A 662 -2.72 19.88 21.77
C LYS A 662 -2.96 18.90 22.92
N VAL A 663 -1.94 18.11 23.28
CA VAL A 663 -1.99 17.22 24.45
C VAL A 663 -2.15 18.02 25.74
N LYS A 664 -1.34 19.07 25.95
CA LYS A 664 -1.38 19.90 27.16
C LYS A 664 -2.68 20.68 27.32
N MET A 665 -3.26 21.16 26.22
CA MET A 665 -4.56 21.85 26.20
C MET A 665 -5.72 20.88 26.43
N GLY A 666 -5.55 19.59 26.12
CA GLY A 666 -6.52 18.54 26.40
C GLY A 666 -6.62 18.15 27.89
N SER A 667 -5.60 18.45 28.70
CA SER A 667 -5.58 18.15 30.14
C SER A 667 -5.74 19.41 31.00
N ARG A 668 -6.70 19.38 31.93
CA ARG A 668 -7.02 20.50 32.83
C ARG A 668 -5.84 20.93 33.71
N ARG A 669 -4.95 20.00 34.07
CA ARG A 669 -3.81 20.25 34.96
C ARG A 669 -2.63 20.91 34.23
N THR A 670 -2.37 20.49 32.99
CA THR A 670 -1.30 21.04 32.15
C THR A 670 -1.68 22.38 31.55
N LEU A 671 -2.95 22.58 31.19
CA LEU A 671 -3.46 23.85 30.67
C LEU A 671 -3.10 25.05 31.58
N PHE A 672 -3.28 24.91 32.89
CA PHE A 672 -2.95 25.97 33.85
C PHE A 672 -1.45 26.29 33.90
N LYS A 673 -0.58 25.27 33.80
CA LYS A 673 0.89 25.45 33.77
C LYS A 673 1.34 26.12 32.47
N THR A 674 0.82 25.67 31.33
CA THR A 674 1.16 26.21 30.00
C THR A 674 0.77 27.69 29.91
N LEU A 675 -0.43 28.07 30.38
CA LEU A 675 -0.87 29.46 30.41
C LEU A 675 -0.02 30.33 31.36
N ALA A 676 0.38 29.81 32.52
CA ALA A 676 1.26 30.53 33.45
C ALA A 676 2.67 30.77 32.87
N GLY A 677 3.21 29.79 32.14
CA GLY A 677 4.50 29.92 31.43
C GLY A 677 4.48 30.98 30.32
N ALA A 678 3.38 31.08 29.58
CA ALA A 678 3.19 32.10 28.53
C ALA A 678 3.10 33.54 29.10
N VAL A 679 2.58 33.71 30.32
CA VAL A 679 2.53 35.01 31.02
C VAL A 679 3.92 35.46 31.49
N GLY A 680 4.82 34.50 31.80
CA GLY A 680 6.21 34.77 32.21
C GLY A 680 7.17 35.10 31.06
N ALA A 681 6.77 34.90 29.79
CA ALA A 681 7.54 35.25 28.60
C ALA A 681 7.43 36.75 28.25
N ALA A 682 7.78 37.62 29.19
CA ALA A 682 7.83 39.08 28.98
C ALA A 682 9.17 39.47 28.32
N GLY A 683 9.15 39.72 27.01
CA GLY A 683 10.28 40.18 26.21
C GLY A 683 10.09 39.89 24.72
N SER A 684 10.91 40.49 23.85
CA SER A 684 10.96 40.11 22.43
C SER A 684 11.30 38.62 22.28
N PRO A 685 10.76 37.91 21.27
CA PRO A 685 11.10 36.52 21.04
C PRO A 685 12.62 36.33 20.88
N PRO A 686 13.20 35.21 21.37
CA PRO A 686 14.59 34.88 21.08
C PRO A 686 14.85 34.84 19.57
N ALA A 687 16.03 35.25 19.12
CA ALA A 687 16.41 35.16 17.71
C ALA A 687 16.26 33.72 17.16
N ALA A 688 16.56 32.71 17.98
CA ALA A 688 16.39 31.30 17.63
C ALA A 688 14.91 30.89 17.40
N ALA A 689 13.94 31.64 17.93
CA ALA A 689 12.51 31.38 17.73
C ALA A 689 11.98 31.99 16.42
N MET A 690 12.70 32.95 15.83
CA MET A 690 12.22 33.73 14.68
C MET A 690 11.85 32.87 13.46
N PRO A 691 12.64 31.87 13.02
CA PRO A 691 12.27 31.05 11.86
C PRO A 691 10.92 30.33 12.03
N TYR A 692 10.63 29.85 13.24
CA TYR A 692 9.36 29.19 13.56
C TYR A 692 8.19 30.18 13.62
N LEU A 693 8.43 31.39 14.15
CA LEU A 693 7.42 32.44 14.20
C LEU A 693 7.11 33.01 12.82
N GLU A 694 8.12 33.25 11.99
CA GLU A 694 7.95 33.64 10.59
C GLU A 694 7.15 32.60 9.83
N ARG A 695 7.49 31.30 9.99
CA ARG A 695 6.72 30.21 9.37
C ARG A 695 5.25 30.20 9.81
N MET A 696 4.95 30.61 11.04
CA MET A 696 3.58 30.70 11.56
C MET A 696 2.90 32.06 11.31
N GLY A 697 3.59 33.02 10.69
CA GLY A 697 3.12 34.41 10.51
C GLY A 697 2.90 35.12 11.85
N LEU A 698 3.78 34.90 12.82
CA LEU A 698 3.73 35.40 14.19
C LEU A 698 5.02 36.12 14.60
N ASP A 699 5.91 36.43 13.67
CA ASP A 699 7.10 37.26 13.91
C ASP A 699 6.73 38.72 14.21
N GLN A 700 5.65 39.22 13.60
CA GLN A 700 5.08 40.54 13.83
C GLN A 700 3.57 40.45 14.10
N PRO A 701 3.16 40.14 15.35
CA PRO A 701 1.75 39.97 15.68
C PRO A 701 0.96 41.27 15.51
N ALA A 702 -0.15 41.21 14.79
CA ALA A 702 -1.01 42.35 14.47
C ALA A 702 -1.95 42.75 15.62
N ASP A 703 -2.27 41.81 16.53
CA ASP A 703 -3.17 42.04 17.64
C ASP A 703 -2.76 41.31 18.95
N ILE A 704 -3.55 41.53 20.00
CA ILE A 704 -3.32 40.93 21.34
C ILE A 704 -3.44 39.40 21.30
N LYS A 705 -4.32 38.87 20.43
CA LYS A 705 -4.54 37.42 20.30
C LYS A 705 -3.33 36.77 19.65
N GLU A 706 -2.80 37.31 18.57
CA GLU A 706 -1.58 36.84 17.92
C GLU A 706 -0.38 36.97 18.85
N THR A 707 -0.29 38.05 19.63
CA THR A 707 0.76 38.21 20.65
C THR A 707 0.69 37.09 21.70
N ALA A 708 -0.51 36.68 22.12
CA ALA A 708 -0.69 35.58 23.06
C ALA A 708 -0.29 34.23 22.44
N ILE A 709 -0.64 33.99 21.17
CA ILE A 709 -0.26 32.78 20.44
C ILE A 709 1.27 32.72 20.23
N GLN A 710 1.90 33.83 19.85
CA GLN A 710 3.36 33.95 19.71
C GLN A 710 4.05 33.53 21.02
N LYS A 711 3.62 34.10 22.15
CA LYS A 711 4.18 33.76 23.47
C LYS A 711 3.97 32.29 23.84
N LEU A 712 2.82 31.72 23.49
CA LEU A 712 2.52 30.31 23.71
C LEU A 712 3.47 29.40 22.92
N ILE A 713 3.68 29.69 21.63
CA ILE A 713 4.61 28.93 20.79
C ILE A 713 6.05 29.05 21.31
N VAL A 714 6.50 30.27 21.67
CA VAL A 714 7.85 30.48 22.22
C VAL A 714 8.04 29.74 23.54
N ALA A 715 7.04 29.75 24.43
CA ALA A 715 7.09 29.03 25.69
C ALA A 715 7.22 27.51 25.46
N GLU A 716 6.46 26.97 24.51
CA GLU A 716 6.52 25.55 24.19
C GLU A 716 7.82 25.16 23.47
N LEU A 717 8.32 25.99 22.54
CA LEU A 717 9.63 25.78 21.90
C LEU A 717 10.75 25.67 22.94
N ARG A 718 10.73 26.50 23.99
CA ARG A 718 11.69 26.42 25.12
C ARG A 718 11.53 25.13 25.91
N GLU A 719 10.30 24.74 26.21
CA GLU A 719 10.02 23.53 26.98
C GLU A 719 10.44 22.27 26.23
N CYS A 720 10.27 22.25 24.91
CA CYS A 720 10.74 21.19 24.02
C CYS A 720 12.26 21.26 23.72
N GLY A 721 12.96 22.30 24.20
CA GLY A 721 14.41 22.45 24.05
C GLY A 721 14.88 22.90 22.66
N HIS A 722 14.01 23.53 21.87
CA HIS A 722 14.36 24.05 20.54
C HIS A 722 14.93 25.46 20.55
N VAL A 723 14.69 26.26 21.60
CA VAL A 723 15.13 27.67 21.73
C VAL A 723 15.51 28.07 23.15
#